data_AF-A0A3N2RMW1-F1
#
_entry.id   AF-A0A3N2RMW1-F1
#
_cell.length_a   1.000
_cell.length_b   1.000
_cell.length_c   1.000
_cell.angle_alpha   90.00
_cell.angle_beta   90.00
_cell.angle_gamma   90.00
#
_symmetry.space_group_name_H-M   'P 1'
#
loop_
_entity.id
_entity.type
_entity.pdbx_description
1 polymer ?
#
loop_
_entity_poly.entity_id
_entity_poly.type
_entity_poly.pdbx_seq_one_letter_code
_entity_poly.pdbx_strand_id
1 'polypeptide(L)'
;MSSELDDMIRSDGRTALAKDLDSLIHAEVAPPTDLGGIALQAADAIDPKIGQAVSGAMTAASAVQALARGGAANAVGLAEGALQAGAAFSPQIAQAAKFAPLAKSALGALGLVDNAPRGVDGLDDALKAGSAILPADASAPMQNFAPSRADRGGADAEQAAAAALGYDESRRLLRLYSPLGSDKKLLVRSIEGEEALSRVGGYALELASQNPAIDHKDVLSKNLTVAVRQDDGSEHPINGYVSRFGYASADGALSVYTAELVPWLWFLGKRVNSRIYQNLGPAEVLQKVFADYGALADFEFRIYDPPAAETYLTQYNESDLHFVSRVMERYGLFYYFEHRADGHTLIVCDDSTHPQGCPAQQRHAVVPWRAQTLNDSEQAMTRLSSMRELQPSSIALNTYRFKEPGGSQYLELPSIADQGDVPALQVYDGNPAYAYANRDEGEKQAQRRLESYEWQAKRFTAQTDCRAITAGRTLRVVEHPLLGEDAENCSFLVVGRQLSARNNYGRTEDHSDDYRNTLSLIRSKIPYRPVREHAKPVMAGAQTATVVGPSGKEIHTDEFGRIKVQFPWDRYGGNDDSSSCWIRVSQPWAGRGWGTVAIPRVNQEVIVSYLEGDPDRPVVLGRLFNAEQLPPRSLPDAADVMGFVSRSTPGGGGFCEMTICDRKGQELINLHSQKDMAITVQDSEAHVVVKGNRQIALNTGDESKNIAQGSLSETIAKKRSTQANTVQVTAKGGAAGPGTQLYEATDQVTHRVGDGSITMTKTNIVIKFGPSSITLSANGIFIDGPVIHLNKDKG
;
A
#
# COMPACT_ATOMS: atom_id res chain seq x y z
N MET A 1 30.09 -20.57 -56.63
CA MET A 1 29.46 -20.48 -55.31
C MET A 1 28.49 -21.65 -55.10
N SER A 2 28.79 -22.95 -55.09
CA SER A 2 30.01 -23.77 -55.12
C SER A 2 31.19 -23.17 -54.37
N SER A 3 31.53 -23.81 -53.23
CA SER A 3 32.78 -23.74 -52.45
C SER A 3 32.84 -22.98 -51.10
N GLU A 4 31.73 -22.58 -50.46
CA GLU A 4 31.84 -21.94 -49.12
C GLU A 4 30.92 -22.52 -48.03
N LEU A 5 30.18 -23.60 -48.31
CA LEU A 5 29.43 -24.32 -47.26
C LEU A 5 29.94 -25.76 -47.02
N ASP A 6 30.83 -26.27 -47.88
CA ASP A 6 31.40 -27.62 -47.77
C ASP A 6 32.64 -27.70 -46.86
N ASP A 7 33.28 -26.57 -46.52
CA ASP A 7 34.50 -26.55 -45.70
C ASP A 7 34.26 -26.33 -44.20
N MET A 8 33.00 -26.24 -43.75
CA MET A 8 32.67 -26.18 -42.32
C MET A 8 32.10 -27.49 -41.76
N ILE A 9 32.10 -28.57 -42.57
CA ILE A 9 31.53 -29.89 -42.22
C ILE A 9 32.61 -30.97 -42.00
N ARG A 10 33.91 -30.66 -42.06
CA ARG A 10 34.96 -31.63 -41.70
C ARG A 10 36.10 -31.07 -40.87
N SER A 11 35.86 -30.89 -39.57
CA SER A 11 36.85 -31.29 -38.56
C SER A 11 36.20 -31.48 -37.19
N ASP A 12 36.16 -32.75 -36.79
CA ASP A 12 36.22 -33.30 -35.44
C ASP A 12 35.07 -33.08 -34.44
N GLY A 13 34.29 -34.17 -34.30
CA GLY A 13 34.16 -34.80 -32.99
C GLY A 13 32.82 -34.60 -32.30
N ARG A 14 31.74 -35.23 -32.79
CA ARG A 14 30.50 -35.48 -31.99
C ARG A 14 29.50 -36.47 -32.60
N THR A 15 29.94 -37.48 -33.35
CA THR A 15 29.04 -38.49 -33.95
C THR A 15 28.89 -39.76 -33.10
N ALA A 16 28.41 -39.58 -31.86
CA ALA A 16 27.79 -40.67 -31.09
C ALA A 16 26.40 -40.22 -30.60
N LEU A 17 26.30 -39.01 -30.06
CA LEU A 17 25.03 -38.45 -29.56
C LEU A 17 23.98 -38.20 -30.66
N ALA A 18 24.40 -37.81 -31.87
CA ALA A 18 23.47 -37.55 -32.98
C ALA A 18 22.87 -38.85 -33.56
N LYS A 19 23.54 -39.99 -33.38
CA LYS A 19 23.06 -41.30 -33.84
C LYS A 19 22.11 -41.95 -32.82
N ASP A 20 22.26 -41.62 -31.54
CA ASP A 20 21.34 -42.02 -30.47
C ASP A 20 20.08 -41.15 -30.41
N LEU A 21 20.14 -39.91 -30.91
CA LEU A 21 18.98 -39.01 -30.96
C LEU A 21 18.03 -39.36 -32.11
N ASP A 22 18.56 -39.83 -33.24
CA ASP A 22 17.76 -40.21 -34.42
C ASP A 22 17.03 -41.55 -34.22
N SER A 23 17.55 -42.43 -33.35
CA SER A 23 16.87 -43.67 -32.94
C SER A 23 15.76 -43.45 -31.90
N LEU A 24 15.75 -42.31 -31.20
CA LEU A 24 14.67 -41.89 -30.30
C LEU A 24 13.48 -41.24 -31.03
N ILE A 25 13.67 -40.74 -32.24
CA ILE A 25 12.62 -40.02 -33.01
C ILE A 25 11.73 -40.98 -33.83
N HIS A 26 12.10 -42.26 -33.95
CA HIS A 26 11.35 -43.25 -34.75
C HIS A 26 10.87 -44.49 -33.99
N ALA A 27 10.85 -44.46 -32.65
CA ALA A 27 10.14 -45.47 -31.86
C ALA A 27 8.72 -44.99 -31.52
N GLU A 28 7.70 -45.60 -32.14
CA GLU A 28 6.32 -45.53 -31.65
C GLU A 28 6.26 -46.12 -30.23
N VAL A 29 6.30 -45.26 -29.22
CA VAL A 29 6.02 -45.62 -27.83
C VAL A 29 5.00 -44.62 -27.28
N ALA A 30 3.88 -45.15 -26.80
CA ALA A 30 2.82 -44.39 -26.14
C ALA A 30 3.39 -43.52 -25.00
N PRO A 31 2.77 -42.35 -24.68
CA PRO A 31 3.32 -41.45 -23.67
C PRO A 31 3.39 -42.14 -22.30
N PRO A 32 4.46 -41.96 -21.52
CA PRO A 32 4.59 -42.58 -20.21
C PRO A 32 3.55 -41.99 -19.25
N THR A 33 2.83 -42.86 -18.56
CA THR A 33 1.69 -42.54 -17.68
C THR A 33 2.08 -42.18 -16.24
N ASP A 34 3.36 -42.06 -15.91
CA ASP A 34 3.79 -41.67 -14.55
C ASP A 34 5.05 -40.79 -14.57
N LEU A 35 4.83 -39.47 -14.54
CA LEU A 35 5.86 -38.43 -14.43
C LEU A 35 6.63 -38.51 -13.09
N GLY A 36 6.05 -39.11 -12.05
CA GLY A 36 6.66 -39.22 -10.72
C GLY A 36 7.84 -40.21 -10.68
N GLY A 37 7.70 -41.36 -11.34
CA GLY A 37 8.77 -42.36 -11.42
C GLY A 37 10.02 -41.88 -12.16
N ILE A 38 9.83 -41.05 -13.19
CA ILE A 38 10.92 -40.46 -13.99
C ILE A 38 11.69 -39.42 -13.17
N ALA A 39 10.99 -38.60 -12.39
CA ALA A 39 11.62 -37.60 -11.51
C ALA A 39 12.46 -38.27 -10.41
N LEU A 40 12.01 -39.40 -9.85
CA LEU A 40 12.74 -40.13 -8.83
C LEU A 40 14.01 -40.80 -9.37
N GLN A 41 13.94 -41.43 -10.55
CA GLN A 41 15.11 -42.03 -11.20
C GLN A 41 16.16 -40.98 -11.58
N ALA A 42 15.72 -39.80 -12.04
CA ALA A 42 16.62 -38.69 -12.32
C ALA A 42 17.27 -38.13 -11.05
N ALA A 43 16.53 -38.04 -9.94
CA ALA A 43 17.04 -37.57 -8.65
C ALA A 43 18.07 -38.55 -8.03
N ASP A 44 17.79 -39.87 -8.07
CA ASP A 44 18.71 -40.91 -7.58
C ASP A 44 20.01 -40.98 -8.39
N ALA A 45 19.95 -40.71 -9.70
CA ALA A 45 21.13 -40.67 -10.57
C ALA A 45 22.04 -39.46 -10.30
N ILE A 46 21.50 -38.40 -9.70
CA ILE A 46 22.23 -37.17 -9.34
C ILE A 46 22.83 -37.31 -7.94
N ASP A 47 22.02 -37.69 -6.95
CA ASP A 47 22.47 -38.02 -5.59
C ASP A 47 21.42 -38.93 -4.91
N PRO A 48 21.79 -40.13 -4.44
CA PRO A 48 20.87 -41.05 -3.78
C PRO A 48 20.13 -40.46 -2.56
N LYS A 49 20.69 -39.45 -1.91
CA LYS A 49 20.06 -38.75 -0.78
C LYS A 49 18.98 -37.75 -1.24
N ILE A 50 19.11 -37.19 -2.44
CA ILE A 50 18.08 -36.35 -3.07
C ILE A 50 16.93 -37.24 -3.53
N GLY A 51 17.22 -38.42 -4.09
CA GLY A 51 16.18 -39.41 -4.40
C GLY A 51 15.41 -39.87 -3.15
N GLN A 52 16.08 -40.07 -2.01
CA GLN A 52 15.40 -40.34 -0.73
C GLN A 52 14.47 -39.21 -0.27
N ALA A 53 14.88 -37.94 -0.42
CA ALA A 53 14.03 -36.79 -0.09
C ALA A 53 12.81 -36.67 -1.01
N VAL A 54 13.00 -36.91 -2.31
CA VAL A 54 11.93 -36.89 -3.33
C VAL A 54 10.95 -38.05 -3.09
N SER A 55 11.44 -39.23 -2.77
CA SER A 55 10.62 -40.39 -2.39
C SER A 55 9.79 -40.10 -1.13
N GLY A 56 10.38 -39.48 -0.10
CA GLY A 56 9.68 -39.08 1.12
C GLY A 56 8.56 -38.06 0.85
N ALA A 57 8.83 -37.05 0.03
CA ALA A 57 7.86 -36.03 -0.36
C ALA A 57 6.69 -36.62 -1.18
N MET A 58 6.97 -37.53 -2.12
CA MET A 58 5.94 -38.24 -2.89
C MET A 58 5.07 -39.15 -2.01
N THR A 59 5.67 -39.79 -1.00
CA THR A 59 4.95 -40.63 -0.04
C THR A 59 4.01 -39.79 0.84
N ALA A 60 4.48 -38.62 1.29
CA ALA A 60 3.66 -37.67 2.06
C ALA A 60 2.48 -37.12 1.23
N ALA A 61 2.72 -36.75 -0.03
CA ALA A 61 1.67 -36.30 -0.95
C ALA A 61 0.61 -37.39 -1.21
N SER A 62 1.04 -38.65 -1.33
CA SER A 62 0.16 -39.80 -1.51
C SER A 62 -0.70 -40.08 -0.26
N ALA A 63 -0.13 -39.90 0.94
CA ALA A 63 -0.88 -40.04 2.20
C ALA A 63 -1.97 -38.96 2.34
N VAL A 64 -1.66 -37.71 1.95
CA VAL A 64 -2.63 -36.61 1.94
C VAL A 64 -3.75 -36.86 0.93
N GLN A 65 -3.44 -37.41 -0.26
CA GLN A 65 -4.47 -37.80 -1.23
C GLN A 65 -5.33 -38.99 -0.75
N ALA A 66 -4.75 -39.95 -0.01
CA ALA A 66 -5.51 -41.07 0.58
C ALA A 66 -6.47 -40.59 1.69
N LEU A 67 -6.05 -39.61 2.50
CA LEU A 67 -6.89 -38.92 3.49
C LEU A 67 -8.04 -38.16 2.82
N ALA A 68 -7.77 -37.46 1.73
CA ALA A 68 -8.78 -36.75 0.95
C ALA A 68 -9.84 -37.68 0.32
N ARG A 69 -9.54 -38.98 0.17
CA ARG A 69 -10.47 -40.01 -0.33
C ARG A 69 -11.12 -40.85 0.77
N GLY A 70 -10.92 -40.50 2.05
CA GLY A 70 -11.63 -41.10 3.19
C GLY A 70 -11.07 -42.42 3.73
N GLY A 71 -9.86 -42.84 3.31
CA GLY A 71 -9.23 -44.09 3.77
C GLY A 71 -8.29 -43.88 4.97
N ALA A 72 -8.84 -43.75 6.19
CA ALA A 72 -8.05 -43.38 7.38
C ALA A 72 -6.94 -44.39 7.77
N ALA A 73 -7.16 -45.70 7.57
CA ALA A 73 -6.19 -46.73 8.00
C ALA A 73 -4.92 -46.80 7.13
N ASN A 74 -5.04 -46.58 5.82
CA ASN A 74 -3.88 -46.59 4.91
C ASN A 74 -3.02 -45.33 5.04
N ALA A 75 -3.61 -44.21 5.45
CA ALA A 75 -2.89 -42.95 5.63
C ALA A 75 -2.01 -42.93 6.88
N VAL A 76 -2.42 -43.61 7.96
CA VAL A 76 -1.65 -43.68 9.21
C VAL A 76 -0.36 -44.47 9.02
N GLY A 77 -0.41 -45.62 8.32
CA GLY A 77 0.79 -46.41 8.01
C GLY A 77 1.78 -45.71 7.07
N LEU A 78 1.31 -44.88 6.14
CA LEU A 78 2.17 -44.08 5.25
C LEU A 78 2.77 -42.85 5.97
N ALA A 79 2.04 -42.27 6.92
CA ALA A 79 2.52 -41.15 7.73
C ALA A 79 3.61 -41.57 8.74
N GLU A 80 3.51 -42.77 9.33
CA GLU A 80 4.56 -43.32 10.20
C GLU A 80 5.88 -43.57 9.46
N GLY A 81 5.81 -44.02 8.20
CA GLY A 81 6.98 -44.16 7.32
C GLY A 81 7.65 -42.82 6.97
N ALA A 82 6.86 -41.77 6.75
CA ALA A 82 7.37 -40.42 6.48
C ALA A 82 8.01 -39.77 7.72
N LEU A 83 7.49 -40.05 8.93
CA LEU A 83 8.07 -39.58 10.18
C LEU A 83 9.44 -40.21 10.48
N GLN A 84 9.64 -41.49 10.14
CA GLN A 84 10.95 -42.14 10.28
C GLN A 84 12.01 -41.59 9.32
N ALA A 85 11.61 -41.09 8.14
CA ALA A 85 12.52 -40.41 7.20
C ALA A 85 12.84 -38.95 7.62
N GLY A 86 11.90 -38.28 8.29
CA GLY A 86 12.03 -36.89 8.75
C GLY A 86 13.09 -36.66 9.84
N ALA A 87 13.45 -37.69 10.61
CA ALA A 87 14.42 -37.57 11.71
C ALA A 87 15.89 -37.35 11.26
N ALA A 88 16.19 -37.49 9.96
CA ALA A 88 17.54 -37.32 9.42
C ALA A 88 17.83 -35.92 8.83
N PHE A 89 16.88 -34.97 8.91
CA PHE A 89 17.00 -33.65 8.27
C PHE A 89 17.57 -32.56 9.19
N SER A 90 18.89 -32.57 9.37
CA SER A 90 19.75 -31.48 9.87
C SER A 90 21.15 -31.76 9.31
N PRO A 91 22.01 -30.81 8.87
CA PRO A 91 21.94 -29.37 8.60
C PRO A 91 22.19 -29.06 7.09
N GLN A 92 21.87 -29.99 6.19
CA GLN A 92 22.28 -29.95 4.77
C GLN A 92 21.39 -29.05 3.88
N ILE A 93 20.21 -28.65 4.35
CA ILE A 93 19.28 -27.76 3.61
C ILE A 93 19.87 -26.33 3.45
N ALA A 94 20.70 -25.87 4.39
CA ALA A 94 21.35 -24.57 4.30
C ALA A 94 22.41 -24.49 3.17
N GLN A 95 22.90 -25.63 2.67
CA GLN A 95 23.85 -25.70 1.58
C GLN A 95 23.17 -25.82 0.21
N ALA A 96 22.01 -26.50 0.13
CA ALA A 96 21.23 -26.65 -1.11
C ALA A 96 20.57 -25.33 -1.59
N ALA A 97 20.21 -24.44 -0.65
CA ALA A 97 19.65 -23.12 -0.97
C ALA A 97 20.58 -22.22 -1.83
N LYS A 98 21.88 -22.53 -1.89
CA LYS A 98 22.87 -21.78 -2.68
C LYS A 98 22.87 -22.10 -4.17
N PHE A 99 22.22 -23.19 -4.60
CA PHE A 99 22.20 -23.65 -6.00
C PHE A 99 20.87 -23.41 -6.74
N ALA A 100 19.84 -22.91 -6.04
CA ALA A 100 18.52 -22.57 -6.60
C ALA A 100 18.55 -21.60 -7.81
N PRO A 101 19.46 -20.60 -7.89
CA PRO A 101 19.54 -19.71 -9.05
C PRO A 101 20.03 -20.43 -10.32
N LEU A 102 20.93 -21.40 -10.18
CA LEU A 102 21.51 -22.17 -11.28
C LEU A 102 20.50 -23.13 -11.91
N ALA A 103 19.68 -23.80 -11.08
CA ALA A 103 18.60 -24.67 -11.56
C ALA A 103 17.53 -23.91 -12.35
N LYS A 104 17.17 -22.70 -11.89
CA LYS A 104 16.21 -21.83 -12.58
C LYS A 104 16.74 -21.32 -13.93
N SER A 105 18.05 -21.05 -14.02
CA SER A 105 18.70 -20.68 -15.30
C SER A 105 18.79 -21.85 -16.28
N ALA A 106 19.03 -23.08 -15.80
CA ALA A 106 19.10 -24.27 -16.64
C ALA A 106 17.73 -24.66 -17.23
N LEU A 107 16.66 -24.50 -16.46
CA LEU A 107 15.28 -24.75 -16.91
C LEU A 107 14.77 -23.68 -17.89
N GLY A 108 15.20 -22.42 -17.71
CA GLY A 108 14.95 -21.36 -18.67
C GLY A 108 15.64 -21.58 -20.02
N ALA A 109 16.87 -22.10 -20.01
CA ALA A 109 17.64 -22.41 -21.23
C ALA A 109 17.05 -23.57 -22.06
N LEU A 110 16.17 -24.38 -21.48
CA LEU A 110 15.48 -25.50 -22.13
C LEU A 110 14.06 -25.16 -22.60
N GLY A 111 13.58 -23.93 -22.38
CA GLY A 111 12.28 -23.45 -22.89
C GLY A 111 11.04 -24.09 -22.22
N LEU A 112 11.16 -24.64 -21.01
CA LEU A 112 10.11 -25.44 -20.35
C LEU A 112 9.26 -24.66 -19.32
N VAL A 113 9.33 -23.33 -19.28
CA VAL A 113 8.63 -22.54 -18.24
C VAL A 113 7.21 -22.12 -18.65
N ASP A 114 6.87 -22.16 -19.94
CA ASP A 114 5.54 -21.73 -20.42
C ASP A 114 4.66 -22.94 -20.78
N ASN A 115 4.11 -23.60 -19.75
CA ASN A 115 2.80 -24.27 -19.70
C ASN A 115 2.75 -25.32 -18.58
N ALA A 116 2.40 -24.90 -17.35
CA ALA A 116 1.97 -25.80 -16.29
C ALA A 116 0.57 -25.37 -15.77
N PRO A 117 -0.38 -26.29 -15.53
CA PRO A 117 -1.69 -25.93 -15.02
C PRO A 117 -1.61 -25.44 -13.57
N ARG A 118 -2.52 -24.50 -13.22
CA ARG A 118 -2.66 -23.89 -11.90
C ARG A 118 -2.70 -24.94 -10.79
N GLY A 119 -1.73 -24.88 -9.87
CA GLY A 119 -1.66 -25.78 -8.71
C GLY A 119 -0.30 -25.91 -8.02
N VAL A 120 0.70 -25.08 -8.34
CA VAL A 120 2.08 -25.19 -7.79
C VAL A 120 2.50 -23.95 -6.99
N ASP A 121 1.55 -23.21 -6.43
CA ASP A 121 1.86 -22.07 -5.55
C ASP A 121 2.33 -22.50 -4.14
N GLY A 122 2.26 -23.79 -3.81
CA GLY A 122 2.56 -24.31 -2.47
C GLY A 122 4.05 -24.56 -2.14
N LEU A 123 4.96 -24.51 -3.12
CA LEU A 123 6.39 -24.75 -2.86
C LEU A 123 7.08 -23.50 -2.28
N ASP A 124 6.66 -22.31 -2.71
CA ASP A 124 7.13 -21.04 -2.15
C ASP A 124 6.61 -20.82 -0.73
N ASP A 125 5.40 -21.30 -0.42
CA ASP A 125 4.81 -21.23 0.91
C ASP A 125 5.43 -22.26 1.88
N ALA A 126 5.81 -23.45 1.40
CA ALA A 126 6.53 -24.44 2.20
C ALA A 126 7.95 -24.00 2.55
N LEU A 127 8.63 -23.27 1.65
CA LEU A 127 9.95 -22.68 1.90
C LEU A 127 9.89 -21.48 2.87
N LYS A 128 8.78 -20.73 2.89
CA LYS A 128 8.54 -19.67 3.88
C LYS A 128 8.07 -20.19 5.24
N ALA A 129 7.36 -21.31 5.27
CA ALA A 129 6.87 -21.92 6.50
C ALA A 129 7.97 -22.63 7.31
N GLY A 130 9.06 -23.07 6.66
CA GLY A 130 10.20 -23.73 7.34
C GLY A 130 11.09 -22.82 8.21
N SER A 131 10.84 -21.51 8.24
CA SER A 131 11.56 -20.56 9.11
C SER A 131 10.82 -20.20 10.41
N ALA A 132 9.63 -20.75 10.64
CA ALA A 132 8.86 -20.55 11.86
C ALA A 132 8.69 -21.90 12.57
N ILE A 133 9.02 -21.93 13.87
CA ILE A 133 8.95 -23.06 14.83
C ILE A 133 10.34 -23.58 15.20
N LEU A 134 10.94 -22.96 16.22
CA LEU A 134 11.47 -23.60 17.43
C LEU A 134 11.51 -22.54 18.56
N PRO A 135 10.82 -22.73 19.69
CA PRO A 135 11.07 -21.94 20.89
C PRO A 135 12.39 -22.41 21.52
N ALA A 136 13.38 -21.53 21.61
CA ALA A 136 14.56 -21.79 22.42
C ALA A 136 14.22 -21.50 23.89
N ASP A 137 14.49 -22.48 24.74
CA ASP A 137 14.29 -22.48 26.19
C ASP A 137 14.64 -21.14 26.87
N ALA A 138 13.62 -20.56 27.52
CA ALA A 138 13.77 -19.52 28.51
C ALA A 138 14.17 -20.15 29.85
N SER A 139 15.44 -20.54 30.01
CA SER A 139 16.06 -20.72 31.33
C SER A 139 17.59 -20.86 31.24
N ALA A 140 18.28 -19.73 31.10
CA ALA A 140 19.69 -19.66 31.44
C ALA A 140 19.93 -18.40 32.30
N PRO A 141 20.57 -18.50 33.48
CA PRO A 141 20.97 -17.33 34.23
C PRO A 141 22.03 -16.57 33.42
N MET A 142 21.83 -15.27 33.19
CA MET A 142 22.88 -14.41 32.64
C MET A 142 24.08 -14.44 33.58
N GLN A 143 25.10 -15.22 33.20
CA GLN A 143 26.41 -15.20 33.85
C GLN A 143 27.06 -13.84 33.56
N ASN A 144 27.56 -13.20 34.62
CA ASN A 144 28.36 -11.98 34.59
C ASN A 144 29.35 -11.99 33.42
N PHE A 145 29.09 -11.19 32.39
CA PHE A 145 29.94 -11.10 31.21
C PHE A 145 30.85 -9.88 31.30
N ALA A 146 32.14 -10.14 31.52
CA ALA A 146 33.21 -9.22 31.14
C ALA A 146 33.39 -9.25 29.61
N PRO A 147 33.82 -8.16 28.96
CA PRO A 147 33.89 -8.07 27.50
C PRO A 147 34.77 -9.17 26.87
N SER A 148 34.44 -9.49 25.62
CA SER A 148 35.15 -10.49 24.81
C SER A 148 36.63 -10.13 24.64
N ARG A 149 37.48 -11.14 24.48
CA ARG A 149 38.96 -11.01 24.49
C ARG A 149 39.51 -10.13 23.35
N ALA A 150 38.71 -9.80 22.33
CA ALA A 150 39.11 -8.92 21.23
C ALA A 150 38.98 -7.42 21.56
N ASP A 151 38.02 -7.03 22.42
CA ASP A 151 37.78 -5.62 22.81
C ASP A 151 38.64 -5.14 23.98
N ARG A 152 39.34 -6.06 24.67
CA ARG A 152 40.31 -5.69 25.73
C ARG A 152 41.53 -4.97 25.19
N GLY A 153 41.86 -5.10 23.90
CA GLY A 153 43.01 -4.42 23.30
C GLY A 153 42.91 -2.88 23.35
N GLY A 154 41.70 -2.33 23.30
CA GLY A 154 41.45 -0.89 23.48
C GLY A 154 41.42 -0.47 24.95
N ALA A 155 40.79 -1.27 25.81
CA ALA A 155 40.67 -1.01 27.25
C ALA A 155 42.01 -1.11 28.01
N ASP A 156 42.87 -2.07 27.64
CA ASP A 156 44.21 -2.25 28.22
C ASP A 156 45.17 -1.15 27.74
N ALA A 157 45.00 -0.65 26.51
CA ALA A 157 45.73 0.51 25.97
C ALA A 157 45.26 1.84 26.61
N GLU A 158 43.96 1.97 26.89
CA GLU A 158 43.40 3.12 27.63
C GLU A 158 43.87 3.15 29.09
N GLN A 159 44.03 1.99 29.74
CA GLN A 159 44.60 1.83 31.08
C GLN A 159 46.09 2.17 31.14
N ALA A 160 46.88 1.70 30.17
CA ALA A 160 48.31 2.04 30.07
C ALA A 160 48.54 3.54 29.82
N ALA A 161 47.64 4.19 29.08
CA ALA A 161 47.66 5.63 28.86
C ALA A 161 47.10 6.45 30.05
N ALA A 162 46.18 5.91 30.86
CA ALA A 162 45.69 6.56 32.09
C ALA A 162 46.79 6.64 33.17
N ALA A 163 47.64 5.61 33.26
CA ALA A 163 48.83 5.62 34.12
C ALA A 163 49.84 6.72 33.73
N ALA A 164 49.89 7.13 32.45
CA ALA A 164 50.74 8.22 31.98
C ALA A 164 50.18 9.63 32.31
N LEU A 165 48.91 9.73 32.73
CA LEU A 165 48.21 10.98 33.03
C LEU A 165 48.18 11.34 34.52
N GLY A 166 48.66 10.46 35.42
CA GLY A 166 48.59 10.67 36.87
C GLY A 166 47.18 10.63 37.47
N TYR A 167 46.16 10.30 36.68
CA TYR A 167 44.76 10.17 37.12
C TYR A 167 44.32 8.70 37.02
N ASP A 168 43.98 8.10 38.15
CA ASP A 168 43.40 6.75 38.21
C ASP A 168 41.93 6.79 37.76
N GLU A 169 41.69 6.41 36.50
CA GLU A 169 40.36 6.28 35.90
C GLU A 169 39.60 5.03 36.38
N SER A 170 40.28 4.08 37.05
CA SER A 170 39.66 2.80 37.44
C SER A 170 38.58 2.96 38.51
N ARG A 171 38.62 4.07 39.26
CA ARG A 171 37.71 4.33 40.38
C ARG A 171 36.66 5.40 40.13
N ARG A 172 36.64 6.04 38.96
CA ARG A 172 35.75 7.16 38.64
C ARG A 172 34.29 6.72 38.51
N LEU A 173 33.37 7.64 38.83
CA LEU A 173 31.94 7.44 38.67
C LEU A 173 31.53 7.33 37.20
N LEU A 174 32.05 8.23 36.35
CA LEU A 174 31.79 8.26 34.91
C LEU A 174 33.06 7.90 34.15
N ARG A 175 32.95 7.02 33.15
CA ARG A 175 34.03 6.73 32.20
C ARG A 175 33.51 6.85 30.78
N LEU A 176 34.35 7.34 29.87
CA LEU A 176 34.04 7.38 28.45
C LEU A 176 34.72 6.22 27.73
N TYR A 177 33.95 5.50 26.92
CA TYR A 177 34.48 4.59 25.90
C TYR A 177 34.20 5.20 24.53
N SER A 178 35.24 5.25 23.69
CA SER A 178 35.17 5.86 22.37
C SER A 178 36.01 5.09 21.35
N PRO A 179 35.61 5.09 20.06
CA PRO A 179 36.42 4.54 18.98
C PRO A 179 37.50 5.54 18.49
N LEU A 180 37.75 6.62 19.24
CA LEU A 180 38.70 7.67 18.86
C LEU A 180 40.15 7.20 19.07
N GLY A 181 41.07 7.72 18.27
CA GLY A 181 42.51 7.48 18.45
C GLY A 181 43.01 8.00 19.79
N SER A 182 44.12 7.45 20.28
CA SER A 182 44.71 7.83 21.57
C SER A 182 45.12 9.31 21.66
N ASP A 183 45.41 9.94 20.52
CA ASP A 183 45.70 11.38 20.38
C ASP A 183 44.46 12.27 20.59
N LYS A 184 43.26 11.68 20.57
CA LYS A 184 41.96 12.34 20.74
C LYS A 184 41.23 11.81 21.98
N LYS A 185 41.98 11.31 22.97
CA LYS A 185 41.42 10.81 24.22
C LYS A 185 40.62 11.92 24.93
N LEU A 186 39.40 11.58 25.31
CA LEU A 186 38.45 12.45 26.01
C LEU A 186 38.07 11.80 27.35
N LEU A 187 38.05 12.60 28.41
CA LEU A 187 37.61 12.20 29.75
C LEU A 187 36.27 12.87 30.05
N VAL A 188 35.30 12.17 30.62
CA VAL A 188 33.98 12.75 30.95
C VAL A 188 34.04 13.44 32.30
N ARG A 189 33.85 14.76 32.32
CA ARG A 189 33.73 15.55 33.55
C ARG A 189 32.31 15.50 34.10
N SER A 190 31.30 15.70 33.25
CA SER A 190 29.90 15.61 33.65
C SER A 190 29.00 15.18 32.50
N ILE A 191 27.85 14.62 32.87
CA ILE A 191 26.75 14.26 31.98
C ILE A 191 25.46 14.85 32.54
N GLU A 192 24.72 15.55 31.71
CA GLU A 192 23.40 16.10 32.02
C GLU A 192 22.46 15.80 30.84
N GLY A 193 21.28 15.27 31.09
CA GLY A 193 20.38 14.94 30.00
C GLY A 193 19.10 14.25 30.43
N GLU A 194 18.28 13.90 29.46
CA GLU A 194 17.01 13.24 29.70
C GLU A 194 16.71 12.12 28.71
N GLU A 195 16.00 11.11 29.20
CA GLU A 195 15.38 10.06 28.42
C GLU A 195 13.93 9.90 28.88
N ALA A 196 13.03 9.61 27.95
CA ALA A 196 11.64 9.34 28.26
C ALA A 196 11.01 8.42 27.22
N LEU A 197 9.93 7.74 27.61
CA LEU A 197 9.11 6.96 26.69
C LEU A 197 8.64 7.86 25.54
N SER A 198 8.78 7.36 24.33
CA SER A 198 8.38 8.00 23.08
C SER A 198 8.99 9.38 22.81
N ARG A 199 10.14 9.70 23.43
CA ARG A 199 10.88 10.93 23.16
C ARG A 199 12.31 10.63 22.73
N VAL A 200 12.78 11.40 21.75
CA VAL A 200 14.19 11.41 21.35
C VAL A 200 14.96 12.23 22.38
N GLY A 201 15.41 11.56 23.43
CA GLY A 201 16.26 12.14 24.47
C GLY A 201 17.68 12.44 23.99
N GLY A 202 18.49 12.96 24.90
CA GLY A 202 19.89 13.26 24.65
C GLY A 202 20.65 13.64 25.92
N TYR A 203 21.98 13.57 25.83
CA TYR A 203 22.89 13.84 26.94
C TYR A 203 23.97 14.84 26.53
N ALA A 204 24.02 15.97 27.22
CA ALA A 204 25.11 16.91 27.14
C ALA A 204 26.28 16.43 28.00
N LEU A 205 27.47 16.40 27.41
CA LEU A 205 28.72 16.02 28.07
C LEU A 205 29.65 17.22 28.16
N GLU A 206 30.27 17.38 29.32
CA GLU A 206 31.49 18.16 29.47
C GLU A 206 32.67 17.18 29.47
N LEU A 207 33.62 17.39 28.57
CA LEU A 207 34.74 16.50 28.30
C LEU A 207 36.05 17.24 28.52
N ALA A 208 37.10 16.52 28.93
CA ALA A 208 38.45 17.05 29.06
C ALA A 208 39.43 16.28 28.17
N SER A 209 40.39 16.99 27.56
CA SER A 209 41.51 16.38 26.83
C SER A 209 42.79 17.15 27.06
N GLN A 210 43.93 16.48 26.95
CA GLN A 210 45.24 17.15 26.85
C GLN A 210 45.48 17.76 25.47
N ASN A 211 44.77 17.28 24.44
CA ASN A 211 44.91 17.79 23.08
C ASN A 211 43.97 18.98 22.86
N PRO A 212 44.48 20.23 22.72
CA PRO A 212 43.65 21.40 22.44
C PRO A 212 43.19 21.50 20.97
N ALA A 213 43.69 20.64 20.09
CA ALA A 213 43.51 20.71 18.65
C ALA A 213 42.82 19.46 18.08
N ILE A 214 41.80 18.94 18.78
CA ILE A 214 40.97 17.87 18.25
C ILE A 214 40.09 18.43 17.13
N ASP A 215 40.28 17.96 15.89
CA ASP A 215 39.41 18.34 14.77
C ASP A 215 37.99 17.81 15.02
N HIS A 216 37.03 18.73 15.12
CA HIS A 216 35.65 18.41 15.51
C HIS A 216 34.98 17.41 14.57
N LYS A 217 35.34 17.42 13.28
CA LYS A 217 34.74 16.51 12.28
C LYS A 217 35.09 15.04 12.52
N ASP A 218 36.19 14.78 13.23
CA ASP A 218 36.65 13.42 13.51
C ASP A 218 35.85 12.77 14.65
N VAL A 219 35.17 13.59 15.48
CA VAL A 219 34.34 13.18 16.61
C VAL A 219 32.85 13.17 16.26
N LEU A 220 32.40 14.05 15.37
CA LEU A 220 31.01 14.08 14.92
C LEU A 220 30.56 12.72 14.37
N SER A 221 29.32 12.34 14.70
CA SER A 221 28.70 11.07 14.34
C SER A 221 29.43 9.81 14.83
N LYS A 222 30.43 9.92 15.71
CA LYS A 222 31.01 8.76 16.38
C LYS A 222 30.07 8.28 17.47
N ASN A 223 30.01 6.97 17.65
CA ASN A 223 29.27 6.32 18.71
C ASN A 223 30.13 6.31 19.98
N LEU A 224 29.64 6.90 21.07
CA LEU A 224 30.31 6.99 22.36
C LEU A 224 29.45 6.36 23.45
N THR A 225 30.11 5.77 24.46
CA THR A 225 29.45 5.22 25.64
C THR A 225 29.98 5.88 26.90
N VAL A 226 29.10 6.49 27.69
CA VAL A 226 29.40 6.89 29.07
C VAL A 226 28.99 5.75 29.99
N ALA A 227 29.96 5.12 30.63
CA ALA A 227 29.73 4.09 31.63
C ALA A 227 29.61 4.69 33.03
N VAL A 228 28.51 4.40 33.71
CA VAL A 228 28.24 4.81 35.09
C VAL A 228 28.57 3.66 36.03
N ARG A 229 29.58 3.86 36.88
CA ARG A 229 30.04 2.85 37.84
C ARG A 229 29.01 2.59 38.94
N GLN A 230 28.71 1.31 39.16
CA GLN A 230 27.84 0.80 40.21
C GLN A 230 28.65 0.44 41.47
N ASP A 231 27.98 0.23 42.60
CA ASP A 231 28.65 -0.02 43.89
C ASP A 231 29.37 -1.38 43.93
N ASP A 232 28.93 -2.36 43.15
CA ASP A 232 29.60 -3.65 42.97
C ASP A 232 30.75 -3.62 41.95
N GLY A 233 31.05 -2.44 41.39
CA GLY A 233 32.08 -2.25 40.38
C GLY A 233 31.66 -2.55 38.94
N SER A 234 30.44 -3.02 38.70
CA SER A 234 29.90 -3.11 37.33
C SER A 234 29.60 -1.73 36.75
N GLU A 235 29.30 -1.67 35.44
CA GLU A 235 29.07 -0.42 34.73
C GLU A 235 27.70 -0.43 34.05
N HIS A 236 26.96 0.65 34.20
CA HIS A 236 25.70 0.90 33.50
C HIS A 236 25.97 1.81 32.29
N PRO A 237 25.81 1.34 31.05
CA PRO A 237 26.16 2.11 29.87
C PRO A 237 25.07 3.12 29.50
N ILE A 238 25.50 4.30 29.07
CA ILE A 238 24.68 5.30 28.38
C ILE A 238 25.35 5.55 27.03
N ASN A 239 24.74 5.03 25.97
CA ASN A 239 25.30 5.01 24.62
C ASN A 239 24.56 5.97 23.69
N GLY A 240 25.29 6.65 22.81
CA GLY A 240 24.71 7.49 21.77
C GLY A 240 25.74 7.98 20.73
N TYR A 241 25.24 8.60 19.67
CA TYR A 241 26.04 9.23 18.64
C TYR A 241 26.27 10.71 18.94
N VAL A 242 27.46 11.21 18.62
CA VAL A 242 27.78 12.63 18.80
C VAL A 242 27.08 13.47 17.72
N SER A 243 26.03 14.20 18.09
CA SER A 243 25.32 15.14 17.19
C SER A 243 26.00 16.51 17.13
N ARG A 244 26.63 16.91 18.23
CA ARG A 244 27.34 18.18 18.39
C ARG A 244 28.62 17.97 19.16
N PHE A 245 29.70 18.60 18.72
CA PHE A 245 30.99 18.62 19.41
C PHE A 245 31.66 19.97 19.23
N GLY A 246 32.32 20.48 20.27
CA GLY A 246 33.06 21.72 20.16
C GLY A 246 33.96 21.99 21.36
N TYR A 247 35.03 22.75 21.11
CA TYR A 247 35.88 23.32 22.14
C TYR A 247 35.12 24.39 22.94
N ALA A 248 35.23 24.34 24.28
CA ALA A 248 34.58 25.27 25.18
C ALA A 248 35.57 26.22 25.87
N SER A 249 36.62 25.67 26.50
CA SER A 249 37.62 26.46 27.24
C SER A 249 38.89 25.66 27.51
N ALA A 250 39.86 26.26 28.20
CA ALA A 250 41.00 25.54 28.78
C ALA A 250 41.16 25.94 30.25
N ASP A 251 41.43 24.96 31.13
CA ASP A 251 41.54 25.16 32.58
C ASP A 251 43.01 25.23 33.06
N GLY A 252 43.94 25.49 32.15
CA GLY A 252 45.37 25.66 32.42
C GLY A 252 46.20 24.38 32.29
N ALA A 253 45.58 23.20 32.42
CA ALA A 253 46.24 21.91 32.20
C ALA A 253 45.50 21.03 31.17
N LEU A 254 44.17 21.16 31.06
CA LEU A 254 43.34 20.43 30.12
C LEU A 254 42.50 21.40 29.27
N SER A 255 42.19 20.95 28.06
CA SER A 255 41.19 21.58 27.19
C SER A 255 39.83 20.96 27.45
N VAL A 256 38.82 21.80 27.62
CA VAL A 256 37.44 21.42 27.87
C VAL A 256 36.68 21.46 26.56
N TYR A 257 35.99 20.36 26.25
CA TYR A 257 35.11 20.20 25.10
C TYR A 257 33.69 19.93 25.58
N THR A 258 32.71 20.26 24.75
CA THR A 258 31.30 19.88 24.95
C THR A 258 30.87 18.94 23.85
N ALA A 259 30.10 17.91 24.20
CA ALA A 259 29.48 17.00 23.24
C ALA A 259 27.99 16.82 23.55
N GLU A 260 27.21 16.47 22.54
CA GLU A 260 25.82 16.05 22.69
C GLU A 260 25.67 14.63 22.14
N LEU A 261 25.25 13.70 23.00
CA LEU A 261 24.92 12.33 22.62
C LEU A 261 23.42 12.20 22.34
N VAL A 262 23.09 11.63 21.19
CA VAL A 262 21.72 11.35 20.76
C VAL A 262 21.57 9.90 20.30
N PRO A 263 20.38 9.30 20.40
CA PRO A 263 20.14 7.97 19.84
C PRO A 263 20.12 8.00 18.31
N TRP A 264 20.27 6.84 17.66
CA TRP A 264 20.24 6.75 16.20
C TRP A 264 18.92 7.25 15.59
N LEU A 265 17.82 7.14 16.35
CA LEU A 265 16.50 7.62 15.93
C LEU A 265 16.50 9.14 15.64
N TRP A 266 17.40 9.91 16.26
CA TRP A 266 17.55 11.35 16.00
C TRP A 266 17.92 11.67 14.55
N PHE A 267 18.70 10.80 13.89
CA PHE A 267 19.11 11.01 12.49
C PHE A 267 17.92 11.04 11.53
N LEU A 268 16.79 10.42 11.89
CA LEU A 268 15.57 10.47 11.10
C LEU A 268 14.99 11.90 11.01
N GLY A 269 15.37 12.80 11.93
CA GLY A 269 15.02 14.21 11.86
C GLY A 269 15.81 15.01 10.82
N LYS A 270 16.83 14.40 10.19
CA LYS A 270 17.71 15.06 9.21
C LYS A 270 17.37 14.73 7.76
N ARG A 271 16.33 13.91 7.53
CA ARG A 271 15.82 13.58 6.19
C ARG A 271 14.34 13.89 6.12
N VAL A 272 13.93 14.61 5.07
CA VAL A 272 12.52 14.87 4.70
C VAL A 272 12.20 14.07 3.45
N ASN A 273 11.02 13.46 3.42
CA ASN A 273 10.64 12.56 2.33
C ASN A 273 9.13 12.62 2.03
N SER A 274 8.76 12.13 0.85
CA SER A 274 7.39 11.82 0.47
C SER A 274 7.34 10.40 -0.09
N ARG A 275 6.52 9.55 0.51
CA ARG A 275 6.46 8.12 0.21
C ARG A 275 5.11 7.52 0.56
N ILE A 276 4.68 6.56 -0.24
CA ILE A 276 3.44 5.81 -0.06
C ILE A 276 3.76 4.41 0.46
N TYR A 277 3.00 3.95 1.45
CA TYR A 277 3.02 2.60 2.01
C TYR A 277 1.62 1.99 1.84
N GLN A 278 1.55 0.76 1.31
CA GLN A 278 0.28 0.13 0.96
C GLN A 278 0.20 -1.28 1.49
N ASN A 279 -0.95 -1.61 2.10
CA ASN A 279 -1.26 -2.92 2.66
C ASN A 279 -0.18 -3.38 3.66
N LEU A 280 0.26 -2.46 4.53
CA LEU A 280 1.28 -2.71 5.55
C LEU A 280 0.77 -2.30 6.92
N GLY A 281 1.15 -3.07 7.94
CA GLY A 281 0.97 -2.73 9.34
C GLY A 281 1.96 -1.64 9.79
N PRO A 282 1.68 -0.92 10.89
CA PRO A 282 2.56 0.12 11.42
C PRO A 282 4.00 -0.37 11.68
N ALA A 283 4.19 -1.56 12.26
CA ALA A 283 5.51 -2.12 12.51
C ALA A 283 6.31 -2.36 11.22
N GLU A 284 5.66 -2.86 10.15
CA GLU A 284 6.29 -3.07 8.85
C GLU A 284 6.66 -1.73 8.18
N VAL A 285 5.82 -0.69 8.34
CA VAL A 285 6.13 0.66 7.88
C VAL A 285 7.36 1.21 8.60
N LEU A 286 7.40 1.10 9.94
CA LEU A 286 8.55 1.51 10.76
C LEU A 286 9.82 0.79 10.32
N GLN A 287 9.75 -0.54 10.14
CA GLN A 287 10.88 -1.34 9.67
C GLN A 287 11.39 -0.86 8.30
N LYS A 288 10.51 -0.54 7.35
CA LYS A 288 10.89 0.00 6.04
C LYS A 288 11.55 1.37 6.12
N VAL A 289 11.13 2.23 7.06
CA VAL A 289 11.81 3.51 7.29
C VAL A 289 13.17 3.28 7.92
N PHE A 290 13.26 2.44 8.95
CA PHE A 290 14.51 2.17 9.67
C PHE A 290 15.57 1.50 8.79
N ALA A 291 15.16 0.63 7.86
CA ALA A 291 16.05 -0.01 6.90
C ALA A 291 16.84 0.99 6.03
N ASP A 292 16.29 2.18 5.75
CA ASP A 292 16.98 3.23 5.00
C ASP A 292 18.23 3.78 5.74
N TYR A 293 18.39 3.52 7.05
CA TYR A 293 19.49 4.00 7.89
C TYR A 293 20.59 2.94 8.10
N GLY A 294 20.45 1.75 7.53
CA GLY A 294 21.48 0.71 7.52
C GLY A 294 21.98 0.36 8.92
N ALA A 295 23.31 0.34 9.09
CA ALA A 295 23.97 -0.06 10.33
C ALA A 295 23.73 0.89 11.53
N LEU A 296 23.16 2.08 11.33
CA LEU A 296 22.75 2.96 12.43
C LEU A 296 21.52 2.41 13.15
N ALA A 297 20.60 1.78 12.41
CA ALA A 297 19.33 1.33 12.94
C ALA A 297 19.48 -0.01 13.67
N ASP A 298 19.21 0.04 14.98
CA ASP A 298 19.13 -1.13 15.86
C ASP A 298 17.82 -1.04 16.63
N PHE A 299 16.90 -1.97 16.37
CA PHE A 299 15.56 -1.96 16.92
C PHE A 299 14.98 -3.36 17.14
N GLU A 300 14.05 -3.45 18.08
CA GLU A 300 13.29 -4.65 18.42
C GLU A 300 11.81 -4.29 18.59
N PHE A 301 10.92 -5.13 18.07
CA PHE A 301 9.48 -5.01 18.29
C PHE A 301 9.02 -6.00 19.36
N ARG A 302 8.45 -5.49 20.46
CA ARG A 302 7.80 -6.26 21.52
C ARG A 302 6.31 -5.92 21.54
N ILE A 303 5.61 -6.34 20.48
CA ILE A 303 4.20 -6.01 20.20
C ILE A 303 3.33 -7.25 20.42
N TYR A 304 2.31 -7.15 21.28
CA TYR A 304 1.43 -8.26 21.66
C TYR A 304 0.14 -8.33 20.84
N ASP A 305 -0.51 -7.20 20.62
CA ASP A 305 -1.72 -7.04 19.80
C ASP A 305 -1.40 -6.12 18.61
N PRO A 306 -0.76 -6.64 17.55
CA PRO A 306 -0.32 -5.81 16.43
C PRO A 306 -1.50 -5.13 15.74
N PRO A 307 -1.43 -3.80 15.51
CA PRO A 307 -2.49 -3.10 14.79
C PRO A 307 -2.67 -3.63 13.36
N ALA A 308 -3.91 -3.57 12.85
CA ALA A 308 -4.24 -4.04 11.52
C ALA A 308 -3.48 -3.26 10.43
N ALA A 309 -3.26 -3.94 9.29
CA ALA A 309 -2.64 -3.32 8.12
C ALA A 309 -3.52 -2.22 7.53
N GLU A 310 -2.87 -1.11 7.15
CA GLU A 310 -3.54 -0.02 6.45
C GLU A 310 -3.49 -0.25 4.95
N THR A 311 -4.60 0.05 4.27
CA THR A 311 -4.64 0.01 2.80
C THR A 311 -3.70 1.05 2.20
N TYR A 312 -3.60 2.23 2.84
CA TYR A 312 -2.88 3.37 2.29
C TYR A 312 -2.43 4.30 3.42
N LEU A 313 -1.11 4.49 3.54
CA LEU A 313 -0.47 5.36 4.51
C LEU A 313 0.63 6.16 3.80
N THR A 314 0.62 7.47 3.96
CA THR A 314 1.43 8.41 3.19
C THR A 314 2.30 9.22 4.13
N GLN A 315 3.61 9.21 3.89
CA GLN A 315 4.53 10.23 4.37
C GLN A 315 4.52 11.35 3.33
N TYR A 316 4.24 12.59 3.71
CA TYR A 316 4.20 13.71 2.76
C TYR A 316 4.92 14.93 3.31
N ASN A 317 6.05 15.28 2.69
CA ASN A 317 6.84 16.47 2.99
C ASN A 317 7.11 16.67 4.50
N GLU A 318 7.43 15.58 5.18
CA GLU A 318 7.73 15.56 6.61
C GLU A 318 9.01 14.76 6.86
N SER A 319 9.71 15.05 7.97
CA SER A 319 10.89 14.26 8.31
C SER A 319 10.54 12.82 8.64
N ASP A 320 11.45 11.88 8.38
CA ASP A 320 11.24 10.47 8.73
C ASP A 320 10.93 10.31 10.22
N LEU A 321 11.55 11.13 11.09
CA LEU A 321 11.29 11.10 12.54
C LEU A 321 9.86 11.51 12.88
N HIS A 322 9.38 12.58 12.25
CA HIS A 322 8.03 13.08 12.47
C HIS A 322 6.99 12.05 12.00
N PHE A 323 7.25 11.42 10.84
CA PHE A 323 6.41 10.36 10.30
C PHE A 323 6.33 9.14 11.23
N VAL A 324 7.46 8.60 11.67
CA VAL A 324 7.46 7.42 12.56
C VAL A 324 6.84 7.74 13.91
N SER A 325 7.10 8.93 14.47
CA SER A 325 6.48 9.37 15.73
C SER A 325 4.96 9.45 15.62
N ARG A 326 4.41 10.16 14.61
CA ARG A 326 2.93 10.24 14.46
C ARG A 326 2.29 8.90 14.16
N VAL A 327 2.99 7.98 13.49
CA VAL A 327 2.50 6.61 13.24
C VAL A 327 2.44 5.86 14.56
N MET A 328 3.52 5.85 15.34
CA MET A 328 3.54 5.24 16.68
C MET A 328 2.45 5.81 17.58
N GLU A 329 2.31 7.14 17.62
CA GLU A 329 1.26 7.85 18.35
C GLU A 329 -0.17 7.49 17.93
N ARG A 330 -0.41 7.36 16.62
CA ARG A 330 -1.73 7.00 16.08
C ARG A 330 -2.16 5.62 16.55
N TYR A 331 -1.24 4.66 16.52
CA TYR A 331 -1.50 3.25 16.84
C TYR A 331 -1.19 2.88 18.29
N GLY A 332 -0.84 3.86 19.15
CA GLY A 332 -0.55 3.63 20.57
C GLY A 332 0.73 2.86 20.84
N LEU A 333 1.63 2.79 19.86
CA LEU A 333 2.96 2.21 20.03
C LEU A 333 3.86 3.24 20.72
N PHE A 334 4.62 2.82 21.72
CA PHE A 334 5.62 3.66 22.38
C PHE A 334 7.00 3.03 22.23
N TYR A 335 8.04 3.81 22.50
CA TYR A 335 9.40 3.30 22.45
C TYR A 335 10.27 3.79 23.59
N TYR A 336 11.38 3.09 23.83
CA TYR A 336 12.48 3.50 24.68
C TYR A 336 13.80 2.87 24.20
N PHE A 337 14.91 3.18 24.85
CA PHE A 337 16.23 2.67 24.46
C PHE A 337 16.81 1.73 25.52
N GLU A 338 17.31 0.59 25.08
CA GLU A 338 18.14 -0.30 25.89
C GLU A 338 19.60 -0.10 25.51
N HIS A 339 20.36 0.53 26.42
CA HIS A 339 21.77 0.83 26.21
C HIS A 339 22.66 -0.38 26.52
N ARG A 340 23.70 -0.55 25.72
CA ARG A 340 24.77 -1.53 25.85
C ARG A 340 26.12 -0.82 25.75
N ALA A 341 27.20 -1.54 26.07
CA ALA A 341 28.54 -0.99 25.99
C ALA A 341 28.94 -0.59 24.55
N ASP A 342 28.41 -1.31 23.57
CA ASP A 342 28.74 -1.21 22.13
C ASP A 342 27.67 -0.48 21.30
N GLY A 343 26.53 -0.11 21.88
CA GLY A 343 25.41 0.46 21.14
C GLY A 343 24.14 0.64 21.98
N HIS A 344 23.03 0.91 21.32
CA HIS A 344 21.71 0.94 21.94
C HIS A 344 20.65 0.41 20.97
N THR A 345 19.66 -0.30 21.48
CA THR A 345 18.50 -0.79 20.70
C THR A 345 17.28 0.04 21.04
N LEU A 346 16.56 0.49 20.00
CA LEU A 346 15.22 1.05 20.13
C LEU A 346 14.22 -0.10 20.36
N ILE A 347 13.56 -0.13 21.51
CA ILE A 347 12.49 -1.09 21.79
C ILE A 347 11.15 -0.43 21.50
N VAL A 348 10.35 -1.00 20.61
CA VAL A 348 9.00 -0.53 20.28
C VAL A 348 7.97 -1.51 20.85
N CYS A 349 7.05 -1.00 21.66
CA CYS A 349 6.06 -1.78 22.40
C CYS A 349 4.64 -1.22 22.20
N ASP A 350 3.64 -2.06 22.43
CA ASP A 350 2.22 -1.71 22.40
C ASP A 350 1.51 -1.84 23.75
N ASP A 351 2.14 -2.42 24.78
CA ASP A 351 1.57 -2.53 26.13
C ASP A 351 2.66 -2.41 27.20
N SER A 352 2.58 -1.34 28.00
CA SER A 352 3.54 -1.10 29.09
C SER A 352 3.26 -1.91 30.35
N THR A 353 2.08 -2.53 30.46
CA THR A 353 1.72 -3.39 31.59
C THR A 353 2.26 -4.81 31.41
N HIS A 354 2.62 -5.18 30.17
CA HIS A 354 3.17 -6.49 29.87
C HIS A 354 4.64 -6.60 30.32
N PRO A 355 5.04 -7.67 31.06
CA PRO A 355 6.38 -7.80 31.62
C PRO A 355 7.53 -7.83 30.61
N GLN A 356 7.33 -8.28 29.37
CA GLN A 356 8.39 -8.21 28.35
C GLN A 356 8.38 -6.86 27.59
N GLY A 357 7.28 -6.11 27.63
CA GLY A 357 7.21 -4.74 27.10
C GLY A 357 7.98 -3.77 27.99
N CYS A 358 7.63 -3.71 29.28
CA CYS A 358 8.33 -2.90 30.29
C CYS A 358 8.76 -3.76 31.50
N PRO A 359 9.84 -4.54 31.36
CA PRO A 359 10.35 -5.39 32.45
C PRO A 359 10.81 -4.62 33.68
N ALA A 360 10.91 -5.32 34.81
CA ALA A 360 11.51 -4.76 36.02
C ALA A 360 12.95 -4.30 35.77
N GLN A 361 13.40 -3.29 36.53
CA GLN A 361 14.81 -2.91 36.57
C GLN A 361 15.66 -4.14 36.87
N GLN A 362 16.76 -4.34 36.14
CA GLN A 362 17.68 -5.46 36.41
C GLN A 362 18.36 -5.31 37.78
N ARG A 363 18.57 -4.06 38.22
CA ARG A 363 19.15 -3.67 39.51
C ARG A 363 18.27 -2.61 40.15
N HIS A 364 18.16 -2.62 41.47
CA HIS A 364 17.23 -1.72 42.18
C HIS A 364 15.77 -1.87 41.69
N ALA A 365 15.35 -3.11 41.40
CA ALA A 365 13.93 -3.44 41.17
C ALA A 365 13.05 -3.08 42.37
N VAL A 366 13.66 -3.04 43.56
CA VAL A 366 13.09 -2.53 44.79
C VAL A 366 13.98 -1.38 45.28
N VAL A 367 13.39 -0.21 45.51
CA VAL A 367 14.08 1.01 45.95
C VAL A 367 13.51 1.44 47.30
N PRO A 368 14.32 1.50 48.36
CA PRO A 368 13.85 2.00 49.65
C PRO A 368 13.66 3.52 49.63
N TRP A 369 12.68 4.02 50.37
CA TRP A 369 12.49 5.45 50.60
C TRP A 369 13.25 5.92 51.84
N ARG A 370 13.94 7.07 51.75
CA ARG A 370 14.70 7.68 52.85
C ARG A 370 14.41 9.17 52.94
N ALA A 371 13.81 9.62 54.04
CA ALA A 371 13.40 11.02 54.25
C ALA A 371 14.57 12.02 54.29
N GLN A 372 15.73 11.57 54.76
CA GLN A 372 16.97 12.34 54.84
C GLN A 372 18.13 11.39 54.49
N THR A 373 19.13 11.89 53.78
CA THR A 373 20.43 11.22 53.58
C THR A 373 21.20 11.24 54.89
N LEU A 374 20.75 10.45 55.86
CA LEU A 374 21.53 10.12 57.05
C LEU A 374 22.55 9.08 56.59
N ASN A 375 23.84 9.45 56.66
CA ASN A 375 25.02 8.63 56.44
C ASN A 375 24.71 7.13 56.29
N ASP A 376 24.67 6.62 55.05
CA ASP A 376 25.07 5.24 54.72
C ASP A 376 25.04 5.00 53.21
N SER A 377 25.87 4.06 52.79
CA SER A 377 26.25 3.68 51.43
C SER A 377 25.14 3.06 50.56
N GLU A 378 23.87 3.19 50.92
CA GLU A 378 22.73 2.54 50.23
C GLU A 378 21.99 3.53 49.33
N GLN A 379 21.98 3.27 48.02
CA GLN A 379 21.23 4.08 47.04
C GLN A 379 19.72 3.98 47.29
N ALA A 380 19.03 5.12 47.35
CA ALA A 380 17.66 5.22 47.80
C ALA A 380 16.84 6.31 47.07
N MET A 381 15.52 6.24 47.23
CA MET A 381 14.61 7.30 46.80
C MET A 381 14.46 8.33 47.93
N THR A 382 14.87 9.57 47.68
CA THR A 382 14.90 10.63 48.70
C THR A 382 13.66 11.51 48.65
N ARG A 383 13.01 11.61 47.49
CA ARG A 383 11.77 12.35 47.31
C ARG A 383 10.82 11.56 46.44
N LEU A 384 9.54 11.57 46.82
CA LEU A 384 8.45 11.08 46.00
C LEU A 384 7.25 12.02 46.21
N SER A 385 6.72 12.58 45.14
CA SER A 385 5.51 13.40 45.15
C SER A 385 4.53 12.87 44.12
N SER A 386 3.24 13.07 44.36
CA SER A 386 2.18 12.72 43.41
C SER A 386 1.34 13.95 43.07
N MET A 387 0.83 14.01 41.85
CA MET A 387 -0.05 15.06 41.36
C MET A 387 -1.20 14.42 40.59
N ARG A 388 -2.40 14.98 40.74
CA ARG A 388 -3.54 14.69 39.87
C ARG A 388 -3.84 15.88 38.97
N GLU A 389 -4.27 15.57 37.76
CA GLU A 389 -4.65 16.54 36.74
C GLU A 389 -5.96 16.07 36.12
N LEU A 390 -6.89 17.00 35.89
CA LEU A 390 -8.19 16.68 35.29
C LEU A 390 -7.99 16.34 33.80
N GLN A 391 -8.58 15.23 33.36
CA GLN A 391 -8.50 14.73 31.99
C GLN A 391 -9.90 14.53 31.41
N PRO A 392 -10.05 14.36 30.08
CA PRO A 392 -11.32 13.99 29.47
C PRO A 392 -11.92 12.72 30.10
N SER A 393 -13.25 12.68 30.18
CA SER A 393 -14.01 11.56 30.74
C SER A 393 -14.56 10.60 29.70
N SER A 394 -14.57 10.97 28.41
CA SER A 394 -14.92 10.06 27.31
C SER A 394 -14.31 10.47 25.98
N ILE A 395 -14.15 9.49 25.09
CA ILE A 395 -13.76 9.68 23.69
C ILE A 395 -14.92 9.22 22.81
N ALA A 396 -15.34 10.07 21.88
CA ALA A 396 -16.30 9.71 20.85
C ALA A 396 -15.67 9.84 19.46
N LEU A 397 -15.86 8.83 18.62
CA LEU A 397 -15.35 8.78 17.25
C LEU A 397 -16.49 8.51 16.27
N ASN A 398 -16.34 8.99 15.04
CA ASN A 398 -17.24 8.67 13.94
C ASN A 398 -16.45 8.50 12.62
N THR A 399 -16.98 7.71 11.68
CA THR A 399 -16.36 7.51 10.36
C THR A 399 -17.41 7.30 9.29
N TYR A 400 -17.11 7.74 8.06
CA TYR A 400 -17.90 7.42 6.89
C TYR A 400 -17.20 6.36 6.02
N ARG A 401 -17.98 5.35 5.58
CA ARG A 401 -17.52 4.30 4.67
C ARG A 401 -18.47 4.16 3.49
N PHE A 402 -17.97 4.46 2.29
CA PHE A 402 -18.79 4.39 1.07
C PHE A 402 -19.23 2.96 0.69
N LYS A 403 -18.50 1.94 1.17
CA LYS A 403 -18.87 0.53 1.00
C LYS A 403 -20.05 0.11 1.89
N GLU A 404 -20.29 0.85 2.99
CA GLU A 404 -21.38 0.62 3.95
C GLU A 404 -22.02 1.96 4.36
N PRO A 405 -22.67 2.68 3.41
CA PRO A 405 -23.05 4.08 3.61
C PRO A 405 -24.16 4.30 4.64
N GLY A 406 -24.93 3.26 4.99
CA GLY A 406 -26.05 3.32 5.95
C GLY A 406 -25.71 2.83 7.36
N GLY A 407 -24.49 2.34 7.61
CA GLY A 407 -24.11 1.85 8.94
C GLY A 407 -23.86 3.00 9.91
N SER A 408 -24.45 2.94 11.12
CA SER A 408 -24.02 3.82 12.21
C SER A 408 -22.62 3.40 12.64
N GLN A 409 -21.65 4.26 12.40
CA GLN A 409 -20.27 4.02 12.80
C GLN A 409 -19.89 4.84 14.04
N TYR A 410 -20.82 5.59 14.63
CA TYR A 410 -20.57 6.32 15.87
C TYR A 410 -20.24 5.36 17.01
N LEU A 411 -19.20 5.69 17.76
CA LEU A 411 -18.85 5.02 19.00
C LEU A 411 -18.44 6.04 20.05
N GLU A 412 -18.72 5.72 21.30
CA GLU A 412 -18.31 6.49 22.45
C GLU A 412 -17.84 5.53 23.54
N LEU A 413 -16.65 5.81 24.09
CA LEU A 413 -16.07 5.05 25.19
C LEU A 413 -15.84 5.98 26.39
N PRO A 414 -16.42 5.66 27.57
CA PRO A 414 -16.13 6.36 28.80
C PRO A 414 -14.77 5.95 29.37
N SER A 415 -14.09 6.88 30.06
CA SER A 415 -12.88 6.58 30.83
C SER A 415 -13.20 5.60 31.94
N ILE A 416 -12.30 4.62 32.13
CA ILE A 416 -12.36 3.67 33.25
C ILE A 416 -11.56 4.18 34.45
N ALA A 417 -10.73 5.20 34.27
CA ALA A 417 -9.94 5.81 35.34
C ALA A 417 -10.85 6.64 36.27
N ASP A 418 -10.79 6.34 37.57
CA ASP A 418 -11.45 7.17 38.58
C ASP A 418 -10.72 8.52 38.74
N GLN A 419 -11.39 9.56 38.24
CA GLN A 419 -10.95 10.95 38.30
C GLN A 419 -11.61 11.74 39.45
N GLY A 420 -12.46 11.10 40.27
CA GLY A 420 -13.24 11.75 41.32
C GLY A 420 -14.52 12.42 40.80
N ASP A 421 -15.03 13.41 41.54
CA ASP A 421 -16.21 14.20 41.17
C ASP A 421 -15.85 15.25 40.11
N VAL A 422 -15.67 14.79 38.87
CA VAL A 422 -15.32 15.63 37.71
C VAL A 422 -16.52 15.79 36.77
N PRO A 423 -16.63 16.96 36.08
CA PRO A 423 -17.65 17.12 35.04
C PRO A 423 -17.45 16.12 33.89
N ALA A 424 -18.54 15.74 33.23
CA ALA A 424 -18.48 14.93 32.02
C ALA A 424 -17.90 15.77 30.87
N LEU A 425 -16.65 15.48 30.48
CA LEU A 425 -15.91 16.17 29.44
C LEU A 425 -15.55 15.20 28.33
N GLN A 426 -16.22 15.33 27.19
CA GLN A 426 -16.00 14.47 26.03
C GLN A 426 -15.02 15.12 25.05
N VAL A 427 -14.10 14.32 24.51
CA VAL A 427 -13.35 14.64 23.30
C VAL A 427 -14.02 13.92 22.13
N TYR A 428 -14.58 14.67 21.19
CA TYR A 428 -15.21 14.14 19.99
C TYR A 428 -14.34 14.37 18.76
N ASP A 429 -14.07 13.31 18.00
CA ASP A 429 -13.42 13.37 16.69
C ASP A 429 -14.46 13.12 15.59
N GLY A 430 -14.92 14.21 15.00
CA GLY A 430 -16.06 14.23 14.09
C GLY A 430 -15.68 13.98 12.65
N ASN A 431 -15.97 12.77 12.17
CA ASN A 431 -16.10 12.40 10.75
C ASN A 431 -14.83 12.36 9.86
N PRO A 432 -13.66 11.86 10.31
CA PRO A 432 -12.63 11.47 9.37
C PRO A 432 -13.14 10.34 8.44
N ALA A 433 -13.10 10.58 7.13
CA ALA A 433 -13.45 9.57 6.15
C ALA A 433 -12.54 8.35 6.34
N TYR A 434 -13.12 7.16 6.45
CA TYR A 434 -12.40 5.90 6.63
C TYR A 434 -11.45 5.89 7.85
N ALA A 435 -11.82 6.48 8.99
CA ALA A 435 -10.98 6.52 10.19
C ALA A 435 -10.59 5.12 10.72
N TYR A 436 -11.57 4.21 10.72
CA TYR A 436 -11.42 2.79 11.06
C TYR A 436 -12.28 1.91 10.14
N ALA A 437 -11.86 0.65 10.00
CA ALA A 437 -12.47 -0.30 9.08
C ALA A 437 -13.83 -0.83 9.57
N ASN A 438 -13.97 -1.06 10.88
CA ASN A 438 -15.15 -1.59 11.54
C ASN A 438 -15.21 -1.09 13.00
N ARG A 439 -16.30 -1.40 13.69
CA ARG A 439 -16.54 -0.93 15.06
C ARG A 439 -15.46 -1.40 16.04
N ASP A 440 -15.02 -2.66 15.97
CA ASP A 440 -14.02 -3.23 16.87
C ASP A 440 -12.69 -2.48 16.77
N GLU A 441 -12.23 -2.18 15.55
CA GLU A 441 -11.03 -1.36 15.35
C GLU A 441 -11.23 0.09 15.82
N GLY A 442 -12.44 0.64 15.64
CA GLY A 442 -12.80 1.94 16.18
C GLY A 442 -12.75 1.99 17.71
N GLU A 443 -13.24 0.95 18.39
CA GLU A 443 -13.17 0.81 19.84
C GLU A 443 -11.72 0.69 20.32
N LYS A 444 -10.88 -0.13 19.67
CA LYS A 444 -9.43 -0.20 19.97
C LYS A 444 -8.73 1.15 19.78
N GLN A 445 -9.05 1.88 18.71
CA GLN A 445 -8.49 3.22 18.48
C GLN A 445 -8.93 4.24 19.54
N ALA A 446 -10.21 4.22 19.93
CA ALA A 446 -10.72 5.08 20.99
C ALA A 446 -10.12 4.73 22.35
N GLN A 447 -9.97 3.44 22.67
CA GLN A 447 -9.31 2.97 23.89
C GLN A 447 -7.87 3.48 23.97
N ARG A 448 -7.06 3.26 22.93
CA ARG A 448 -5.66 3.75 22.91
C ARG A 448 -5.57 5.27 23.06
N ARG A 449 -6.52 6.01 22.48
CA ARG A 449 -6.60 7.47 22.64
C ARG A 449 -7.00 7.88 24.05
N LEU A 450 -7.94 7.15 24.67
CA LEU A 450 -8.40 7.39 26.03
C LEU A 450 -7.28 7.10 27.04
N GLU A 451 -6.62 5.96 26.91
CA GLU A 451 -5.46 5.56 27.73
C GLU A 451 -4.34 6.61 27.70
N SER A 452 -4.15 7.33 26.57
CA SER A 452 -3.18 8.44 26.48
C SER A 452 -3.51 9.61 27.42
N TYR A 453 -4.79 9.82 27.75
CA TYR A 453 -5.21 10.81 28.76
C TYR A 453 -5.19 10.21 30.16
N GLU A 454 -5.61 8.96 30.32
CA GLU A 454 -5.77 8.31 31.64
C GLU A 454 -4.47 8.24 32.45
N TRP A 455 -3.33 7.92 31.81
CA TRP A 455 -2.05 7.89 32.54
C TRP A 455 -1.59 9.28 32.99
N GLN A 456 -2.02 10.34 32.29
CA GLN A 456 -1.69 11.72 32.66
C GLN A 456 -2.48 12.20 33.88
N ALA A 457 -3.63 11.58 34.17
CA ALA A 457 -4.53 11.98 35.26
C ALA A 457 -3.90 11.87 36.65
N LYS A 458 -2.95 10.95 36.85
CA LYS A 458 -2.20 10.81 38.11
C LYS A 458 -0.74 10.43 37.84
N ARG A 459 0.16 11.38 38.09
CA ARG A 459 1.60 11.23 37.87
C ARG A 459 2.37 11.36 39.17
N PHE A 460 3.58 10.80 39.18
CA PHE A 460 4.50 10.87 40.31
C PHE A 460 5.85 11.42 39.84
N THR A 461 6.48 12.20 40.70
CA THR A 461 7.85 12.69 40.49
C THR A 461 8.71 12.21 41.63
N ALA A 462 9.87 11.65 41.32
CA ALA A 462 10.80 11.14 42.33
C ALA A 462 12.21 11.71 42.16
N GLN A 463 12.97 11.78 43.25
CA GLN A 463 14.41 12.03 43.24
C GLN A 463 15.14 10.86 43.89
N THR A 464 16.24 10.44 43.28
CA THR A 464 17.03 9.28 43.72
C THR A 464 18.47 9.37 43.23
N ASP A 465 19.38 8.75 43.95
CA ASP A 465 20.77 8.52 43.57
C ASP A 465 21.01 7.13 42.96
N CYS A 466 19.95 6.34 42.75
CA CYS A 466 20.05 5.01 42.15
C CYS A 466 20.59 5.07 40.71
N ARG A 467 21.79 4.53 40.50
CA ARG A 467 22.57 4.68 39.25
C ARG A 467 22.14 3.78 38.10
N ALA A 468 21.35 2.76 38.38
CA ALA A 468 20.92 1.75 37.41
C ALA A 468 19.52 2.02 36.80
N ILE A 469 18.78 3.01 37.31
CA ILE A 469 17.40 3.27 36.88
C ILE A 469 17.37 3.82 35.46
N THR A 470 16.64 3.19 34.56
CA THR A 470 16.34 3.68 33.20
C THR A 470 14.85 3.82 32.92
N ALA A 471 14.50 4.66 31.94
CA ALA A 471 13.15 4.75 31.39
C ALA A 471 12.75 3.43 30.68
N GLY A 472 11.44 3.13 30.66
CA GLY A 472 10.92 1.88 30.07
C GLY A 472 11.05 0.65 30.96
N ARG A 473 11.40 0.83 32.23
CA ARG A 473 11.50 -0.24 33.22
C ARG A 473 10.60 0.01 34.42
N THR A 474 10.20 -1.06 35.09
CA THR A 474 9.38 -0.99 36.30
C THR A 474 10.22 -1.13 37.58
N LEU A 475 9.83 -0.44 38.64
CA LEU A 475 10.46 -0.53 39.96
C LEU A 475 9.41 -0.48 41.07
N ARG A 476 9.76 -1.00 42.24
CA ARG A 476 8.92 -0.98 43.43
C ARG A 476 9.54 -0.06 44.49
N VAL A 477 8.78 0.94 44.94
CA VAL A 477 9.21 1.81 46.06
C VAL A 477 8.67 1.23 47.36
N VAL A 478 9.55 0.99 48.33
CA VAL A 478 9.19 0.43 49.64
C VAL A 478 9.49 1.43 50.76
N GLU A 479 8.90 1.21 51.93
CA GLU A 479 9.14 2.00 53.15
C GLU A 479 8.70 3.47 53.06
N HIS A 480 7.92 3.82 52.03
CA HIS A 480 7.33 5.15 51.91
C HIS A 480 6.07 5.28 52.78
N PRO A 481 5.95 6.30 53.66
CA PRO A 481 4.91 6.39 54.69
C PRO A 481 3.47 6.44 54.13
N LEU A 482 3.30 6.89 52.88
CA LEU A 482 1.98 7.02 52.24
C LEU A 482 1.61 5.90 51.26
N LEU A 483 2.53 5.00 50.90
CA LEU A 483 2.25 3.96 49.89
C LEU A 483 1.73 2.65 50.50
N GLY A 484 1.95 2.42 51.79
CA GLY A 484 1.63 1.16 52.46
C GLY A 484 2.52 0.01 51.97
N GLU A 485 2.07 -1.24 52.19
CA GLU A 485 2.78 -2.46 51.79
C GLU A 485 2.19 -3.14 50.54
N ASP A 486 1.08 -2.61 50.02
CA ASP A 486 0.40 -3.18 48.85
C ASP A 486 1.31 -3.11 47.60
N ALA A 487 1.57 -4.28 47.00
CA ALA A 487 2.55 -4.43 45.94
C ALA A 487 2.18 -3.62 44.69
N GLU A 488 0.90 -3.54 44.33
CA GLU A 488 0.44 -2.73 43.19
C GLU A 488 0.61 -1.23 43.45
N ASN A 489 0.29 -0.77 44.66
CA ASN A 489 0.50 0.60 45.09
C ASN A 489 1.96 0.96 45.41
N CYS A 490 2.88 0.01 45.28
CA CYS A 490 4.31 0.28 45.39
C CYS A 490 5.01 0.19 44.03
N SER A 491 4.34 -0.32 42.99
CA SER A 491 4.92 -0.56 41.68
C SER A 491 4.72 0.61 40.72
N PHE A 492 5.80 1.01 40.05
CA PHE A 492 5.86 2.15 39.15
C PHE A 492 6.56 1.81 37.85
N LEU A 493 6.10 2.41 36.75
CA LEU A 493 6.82 2.48 35.49
C LEU A 493 7.59 3.80 35.41
N VAL A 494 8.87 3.73 35.03
CA VAL A 494 9.69 4.92 34.75
C VAL A 494 9.36 5.42 33.35
N VAL A 495 8.55 6.48 33.28
CA VAL A 495 8.15 7.12 32.02
C VAL A 495 9.23 8.09 31.52
N GLY A 496 9.98 8.71 32.43
CA GLY A 496 11.11 9.55 32.09
C GLY A 496 12.13 9.68 33.21
N ARG A 497 13.38 9.96 32.84
CA ARG A 497 14.54 10.16 33.71
C ARG A 497 15.33 11.37 33.25
N GLN A 498 15.56 12.31 34.16
CA GLN A 498 16.53 13.38 34.01
C GLN A 498 17.75 13.04 34.87
N LEU A 499 18.92 12.94 34.23
CA LEU A 499 20.19 12.57 34.84
C LEU A 499 21.09 13.79 34.95
N SER A 500 21.73 13.95 36.10
CA SER A 500 22.86 14.85 36.31
C SER A 500 23.94 14.11 37.10
N ALA A 501 25.13 13.95 36.53
CA ALA A 501 26.25 13.34 37.21
C ALA A 501 27.58 14.03 36.86
N ARG A 502 28.51 14.07 37.82
CA ARG A 502 29.81 14.74 37.68
C ARG A 502 30.93 13.98 38.40
N ASN A 503 32.05 13.80 37.71
CA ASN A 503 33.32 13.35 38.27
C ASN A 503 34.03 14.52 38.99
N ASN A 504 34.73 14.24 40.08
CA ASN A 504 35.45 15.25 40.87
C ASN A 504 36.84 15.68 40.32
N TYR A 505 36.99 15.89 39.01
CA TYR A 505 38.27 16.38 38.45
C TYR A 505 38.64 17.77 39.00
N GLY A 506 39.83 17.89 39.61
CA GLY A 506 40.48 19.18 39.89
C GLY A 506 39.94 20.01 41.07
N ARG A 507 39.18 19.45 42.01
CA ARG A 507 38.76 20.14 43.25
C ARG A 507 39.38 19.50 44.50
N THR A 508 39.93 20.32 45.38
CA THR A 508 40.54 19.94 46.67
C THR A 508 39.52 19.26 47.59
N GLU A 509 39.86 18.06 48.05
CA GLU A 509 39.46 17.24 49.22
C GLU A 509 38.02 17.21 49.79
N ASP A 510 37.10 18.13 49.46
CA ASP A 510 35.76 18.24 50.09
C ASP A 510 34.56 17.87 49.19
N HIS A 511 34.77 17.35 47.98
CA HIS A 511 33.68 17.00 47.07
C HIS A 511 33.78 15.56 46.55
N SER A 512 32.83 14.72 46.97
CA SER A 512 32.56 13.40 46.40
C SER A 512 31.98 13.51 44.99
N ASP A 513 32.07 12.45 44.20
CA ASP A 513 31.32 12.34 42.94
C ASP A 513 29.82 12.59 43.20
N ASP A 514 29.15 13.31 42.30
CA ASP A 514 27.73 13.65 42.42
C ASP A 514 26.93 12.90 41.36
N TYR A 515 25.82 12.28 41.77
CA TYR A 515 24.91 11.56 40.90
C TYR A 515 23.47 11.79 41.36
N ARG A 516 22.62 12.27 40.45
CA ARG A 516 21.22 12.57 40.74
C ARG A 516 20.33 12.20 39.56
N ASN A 517 19.27 11.47 39.86
CA ASN A 517 18.15 11.22 38.97
C ASN A 517 16.89 11.93 39.46
N THR A 518 16.18 12.58 38.53
CA THR A 518 14.79 12.99 38.71
C THR A 518 13.91 12.15 37.79
N LEU A 519 12.93 11.45 38.34
CA LEU A 519 12.10 10.49 37.61
C LEU A 519 10.68 11.01 37.45
N SER A 520 10.10 10.76 36.28
CA SER A 520 8.67 10.83 36.04
C SER A 520 8.10 9.42 36.02
N LEU A 521 7.13 9.15 36.89
CA LEU A 521 6.61 7.81 37.13
C LEU A 521 5.08 7.78 36.99
N ILE A 522 4.57 6.63 36.53
CA ILE A 522 3.16 6.25 36.64
C ILE A 522 3.05 4.91 37.38
N ARG A 523 1.86 4.55 37.85
CA ARG A 523 1.62 3.18 38.36
C ARG A 523 1.81 2.17 37.24
N SER A 524 2.52 1.07 37.49
CA SER A 524 2.82 0.09 36.43
C SER A 524 1.58 -0.60 35.84
N LYS A 525 0.46 -0.61 36.58
CA LYS A 525 -0.82 -1.15 36.12
C LYS A 525 -1.60 -0.24 35.17
N ILE A 526 -1.21 1.03 35.06
CA ILE A 526 -1.86 1.97 34.15
C ILE A 526 -1.14 1.85 32.79
N PRO A 527 -1.84 1.50 31.71
CA PRO A 527 -1.24 1.43 30.38
C PRO A 527 -0.71 2.80 29.95
N TYR A 528 0.53 2.83 29.47
CA TYR A 528 1.11 3.99 28.84
C TYR A 528 0.79 4.00 27.34
N ARG A 529 0.30 5.15 26.87
CA ARG A 529 0.17 5.45 25.44
C ARG A 529 0.82 6.80 25.16
N PRO A 530 1.56 6.94 24.06
CA PRO A 530 2.14 8.22 23.70
C PRO A 530 1.05 9.28 23.49
N VAL A 531 1.34 10.51 23.89
CA VAL A 531 0.49 11.67 23.57
C VAL A 531 0.66 11.99 22.08
N ARG A 532 -0.42 12.37 21.40
CA ARG A 532 -0.38 12.76 19.98
C ARG A 532 0.21 14.17 19.82
N GLU A 533 1.52 14.28 19.85
CA GLU A 533 2.26 15.53 19.65
C GLU A 533 2.50 15.83 18.17
N HIS A 534 2.61 14.79 17.32
CA HIS A 534 3.00 14.93 15.92
C HIS A 534 1.75 14.95 15.02
N ALA A 535 1.41 16.14 14.52
CA ALA A 535 0.26 16.33 13.64
C ALA A 535 0.48 15.64 12.29
N LYS A 536 -0.59 15.09 11.69
CA LYS A 536 -0.52 14.60 10.32
C LYS A 536 -0.34 15.77 9.34
N PRO A 537 0.50 15.67 8.30
CA PRO A 537 0.59 16.71 7.28
C PRO A 537 -0.76 16.90 6.58
N VAL A 538 -1.08 18.14 6.24
CA VAL A 538 -2.32 18.54 5.58
C VAL A 538 -2.03 18.91 4.12
N MET A 539 -2.75 18.30 3.20
CA MET A 539 -2.73 18.60 1.78
C MET A 539 -3.48 19.90 1.53
N ALA A 540 -2.74 21.00 1.36
CA ALA A 540 -3.29 22.35 1.25
C ALA A 540 -4.19 22.57 0.02
N GLY A 541 -4.08 21.72 -1.01
CA GLY A 541 -4.85 21.87 -2.23
C GLY A 541 -4.79 20.63 -3.11
N ALA A 542 -5.51 20.70 -4.23
CA ALA A 542 -5.52 19.65 -5.22
C ALA A 542 -4.16 19.55 -5.94
N GLN A 543 -3.84 18.34 -6.37
CA GLN A 543 -2.63 18.00 -7.12
C GLN A 543 -3.01 17.30 -8.41
N THR A 544 -2.09 17.21 -9.36
CA THR A 544 -2.28 16.38 -10.55
C THR A 544 -1.58 15.04 -10.38
N ALA A 545 -2.13 14.01 -11.01
CA ALA A 545 -1.57 12.67 -11.01
C ALA A 545 -1.86 11.99 -12.35
N THR A 546 -1.05 11.02 -12.72
CA THR A 546 -1.21 10.24 -13.95
C THR A 546 -1.93 8.94 -13.63
N VAL A 547 -2.98 8.59 -14.36
CA VAL A 547 -3.69 7.33 -14.17
C VAL A 547 -2.80 6.15 -14.60
N VAL A 548 -2.72 5.12 -13.77
CA VAL A 548 -1.88 3.93 -13.99
C VAL A 548 -2.70 2.65 -13.89
N GLY A 549 -2.16 1.57 -14.45
CA GLY A 549 -2.76 0.26 -14.44
C GLY A 549 -1.77 -0.82 -14.91
N PRO A 550 -2.20 -2.09 -14.97
CA PRO A 550 -1.35 -3.19 -15.41
C PRO A 550 -0.88 -2.96 -16.84
N SER A 551 0.32 -3.45 -17.16
CA SER A 551 0.90 -3.32 -18.50
C SER A 551 -0.07 -3.82 -19.60
N GLY A 552 -0.18 -3.04 -20.67
CA GLY A 552 -1.05 -3.32 -21.82
C GLY A 552 -2.55 -3.06 -21.61
N LYS A 553 -2.98 -2.57 -20.45
CA LYS A 553 -4.39 -2.19 -20.21
C LYS A 553 -4.62 -0.70 -20.43
N GLU A 554 -5.56 -0.34 -21.30
CA GLU A 554 -6.00 1.06 -21.45
C GLU A 554 -6.91 1.54 -20.31
N ILE A 555 -7.63 0.61 -19.67
CA ILE A 555 -8.59 0.91 -18.60
C ILE A 555 -8.34 -0.06 -17.44
N HIS A 556 -8.15 0.50 -16.24
CA HIS A 556 -8.03 -0.27 -15.01
C HIS A 556 -8.94 0.35 -13.94
N THR A 557 -10.05 -0.34 -13.65
CA THR A 557 -11.08 0.11 -12.71
C THR A 557 -11.67 -1.06 -11.95
N ASP A 558 -12.26 -0.77 -10.79
CA ASP A 558 -13.03 -1.73 -10.01
C ASP A 558 -14.56 -1.50 -10.11
N GLU A 559 -15.31 -2.28 -9.33
CA GLU A 559 -16.80 -2.25 -9.25
C GLU A 559 -17.39 -0.89 -8.84
N PHE A 560 -16.58 0.00 -8.27
CA PHE A 560 -16.99 1.34 -7.83
C PHE A 560 -16.54 2.45 -8.79
N GLY A 561 -15.96 2.09 -9.93
CA GLY A 561 -15.44 3.08 -10.89
C GLY A 561 -14.19 3.80 -10.39
N ARG A 562 -13.42 3.19 -9.47
CA ARG A 562 -12.19 3.76 -8.92
C ARG A 562 -11.02 3.49 -9.85
N ILE A 563 -9.99 4.32 -9.77
CA ILE A 563 -8.76 4.18 -10.54
C ILE A 563 -7.53 4.15 -9.62
N LYS A 564 -6.36 3.84 -10.17
CA LYS A 564 -5.07 4.02 -9.51
C LYS A 564 -4.28 5.11 -10.24
N VAL A 565 -3.42 5.81 -9.52
CA VAL A 565 -2.63 6.93 -10.06
C VAL A 565 -1.17 6.87 -9.59
N GLN A 566 -0.28 7.47 -10.37
CA GLN A 566 1.07 7.84 -9.94
C GLN A 566 1.09 9.34 -9.65
N PHE A 567 1.54 9.71 -8.46
CA PHE A 567 1.80 11.12 -8.12
C PHE A 567 3.19 11.55 -8.61
N PRO A 568 3.38 12.79 -9.08
CA PRO A 568 4.69 13.28 -9.53
C PRO A 568 5.78 13.28 -8.45
N TRP A 569 5.39 13.43 -7.18
CA TRP A 569 6.32 13.40 -6.04
C TRP A 569 6.61 11.99 -5.54
N ASP A 570 5.86 10.99 -5.97
CA ASP A 570 6.12 9.61 -5.60
C ASP A 570 7.24 9.04 -6.49
N ARG A 571 8.43 8.94 -5.89
CA ARG A 571 9.65 8.39 -6.48
C ARG A 571 9.81 6.88 -6.29
N TYR A 572 8.91 6.25 -5.53
CA TYR A 572 8.99 4.82 -5.20
C TYR A 572 7.97 3.97 -5.98
N GLY A 573 6.90 4.59 -6.49
CA GLY A 573 5.92 3.94 -7.37
C GLY A 573 6.52 3.50 -8.71
N GLY A 574 6.01 2.38 -9.22
CA GLY A 574 6.48 1.75 -10.47
C GLY A 574 5.87 2.32 -11.75
N ASN A 575 5.00 3.34 -11.67
CA ASN A 575 4.11 3.75 -12.76
C ASN A 575 3.19 2.61 -13.25
N ASP A 576 2.79 1.73 -12.35
CA ASP A 576 1.96 0.55 -12.60
C ASP A 576 0.78 0.45 -11.61
N ASP A 577 0.05 -0.65 -11.62
CA ASP A 577 -1.07 -0.89 -10.70
C ASP A 577 -0.66 -1.07 -9.24
N SER A 578 0.62 -1.04 -8.89
CA SER A 578 1.09 -1.01 -7.50
C SER A 578 1.31 0.41 -6.97
N SER A 579 1.18 1.45 -7.80
CA SER A 579 1.58 2.83 -7.43
C SER A 579 0.70 3.50 -6.37
N SER A 580 -0.61 3.21 -6.34
CA SER A 580 -1.52 3.78 -5.35
C SER A 580 -2.65 2.83 -4.95
N CYS A 581 -3.37 3.21 -3.91
CA CYS A 581 -4.64 2.60 -3.58
C CYS A 581 -5.70 2.93 -4.66
N TRP A 582 -6.87 2.31 -4.53
CA TRP A 582 -8.04 2.63 -5.35
C TRP A 582 -8.67 3.97 -4.94
N ILE A 583 -8.66 4.93 -5.85
CA ILE A 583 -9.12 6.30 -5.65
C ILE A 583 -10.48 6.50 -6.33
N ARG A 584 -11.46 7.02 -5.58
CA ARG A 584 -12.80 7.34 -6.12
C ARG A 584 -12.72 8.49 -7.10
N VAL A 585 -13.51 8.38 -8.17
CA VAL A 585 -13.58 9.40 -9.23
C VAL A 585 -14.93 10.11 -9.17
N SER A 586 -14.88 11.43 -9.03
CA SER A 586 -16.05 12.31 -9.16
C SER A 586 -16.68 12.14 -10.54
N GLN A 587 -18.00 11.98 -10.54
CA GLN A 587 -18.81 11.91 -11.76
C GLN A 587 -19.71 13.14 -11.84
N PRO A 588 -20.02 13.67 -13.04
CA PRO A 588 -20.93 14.80 -13.20
C PRO A 588 -22.30 14.59 -12.55
N TRP A 589 -22.83 13.36 -12.58
CA TRP A 589 -24.09 12.99 -11.94
C TRP A 589 -24.07 11.52 -11.50
N ALA A 590 -24.37 11.24 -10.23
CA ALA A 590 -24.29 9.89 -9.66
C ALA A 590 -25.50 9.57 -8.77
N GLY A 591 -26.27 8.54 -9.14
CA GLY A 591 -27.41 8.03 -8.40
C GLY A 591 -27.39 6.50 -8.26
N ARG A 592 -28.39 5.94 -7.57
CA ARG A 592 -28.49 4.49 -7.32
C ARG A 592 -28.87 3.75 -8.62
N GLY A 593 -27.87 3.33 -9.39
CA GLY A 593 -28.05 2.59 -10.65
C GLY A 593 -28.32 3.48 -11.86
N TRP A 594 -28.07 4.78 -11.76
CA TRP A 594 -28.29 5.75 -12.84
C TRP A 594 -27.31 6.93 -12.70
N GLY A 595 -27.06 7.65 -13.80
CA GLY A 595 -26.15 8.79 -13.82
C GLY A 595 -25.18 8.74 -15.00
N THR A 596 -24.08 9.46 -14.89
CA THR A 596 -22.99 9.52 -15.88
C THR A 596 -21.77 8.76 -15.38
N VAL A 597 -21.11 8.00 -16.25
CA VAL A 597 -19.85 7.33 -15.92
C VAL A 597 -18.86 7.52 -17.07
N ALA A 598 -17.74 8.18 -16.77
CA ALA A 598 -16.61 8.30 -17.70
C ALA A 598 -15.32 7.94 -16.96
N ILE A 599 -14.87 6.68 -17.05
CA ILE A 599 -13.68 6.22 -16.31
C ILE A 599 -12.41 6.80 -16.94
N PRO A 600 -11.55 7.50 -16.16
CA PRO A 600 -10.23 7.92 -16.63
C PRO A 600 -9.40 6.72 -17.10
N ARG A 601 -8.73 6.86 -18.24
CA ARG A 601 -7.88 5.82 -18.84
C ARG A 601 -6.44 5.96 -18.38
N VAL A 602 -5.69 4.85 -18.46
CA VAL A 602 -4.25 4.84 -18.19
C VAL A 602 -3.56 5.91 -19.05
N ASN A 603 -2.58 6.61 -18.46
CA ASN A 603 -1.85 7.76 -19.00
C ASN A 603 -2.63 9.08 -19.10
N GLN A 604 -3.89 9.14 -18.66
CA GLN A 604 -4.60 10.42 -18.56
C GLN A 604 -4.20 11.17 -17.29
N GLU A 605 -4.23 12.50 -17.35
CA GLU A 605 -3.98 13.36 -16.21
C GLU A 605 -5.29 13.67 -15.46
N VAL A 606 -5.26 13.50 -14.15
CA VAL A 606 -6.39 13.73 -13.25
C VAL A 606 -6.04 14.71 -12.15
N ILE A 607 -7.05 15.43 -11.65
CA ILE A 607 -6.94 16.31 -10.49
C ILE A 607 -7.36 15.51 -9.25
N VAL A 608 -6.44 15.33 -8.31
CA VAL A 608 -6.63 14.64 -7.04
C VAL A 608 -6.73 15.65 -5.91
N SER A 609 -7.81 15.59 -5.15
CA SER A 609 -7.98 16.30 -3.87
C SER A 609 -7.96 15.28 -2.72
N TYR A 610 -8.06 15.77 -1.49
CA TYR A 610 -7.90 14.99 -0.27
C TYR A 610 -9.02 15.33 0.71
N LEU A 611 -9.77 14.32 1.16
CA LEU A 611 -10.86 14.53 2.12
C LEU A 611 -10.27 15.05 3.44
N GLU A 612 -10.79 16.17 3.96
CA GLU A 612 -10.23 16.89 5.13
C GLU A 612 -8.74 17.27 4.99
N GLY A 613 -8.21 17.31 3.76
CA GLY A 613 -6.78 17.51 3.52
C GLY A 613 -5.90 16.32 3.94
N ASP A 614 -6.48 15.16 4.26
CA ASP A 614 -5.73 13.99 4.69
C ASP A 614 -5.01 13.31 3.50
N PRO A 615 -3.66 13.23 3.49
CA PRO A 615 -2.89 12.61 2.40
C PRO A 615 -3.24 11.12 2.17
N ASP A 616 -3.80 10.43 3.17
CA ASP A 616 -4.23 9.04 3.07
C ASP A 616 -5.63 8.89 2.46
N ARG A 617 -6.30 10.00 2.13
CA ARG A 617 -7.70 10.04 1.68
C ARG A 617 -7.87 10.75 0.34
N PRO A 618 -7.18 10.32 -0.72
CA PRO A 618 -7.30 10.94 -2.04
C PRO A 618 -8.66 10.69 -2.69
N VAL A 619 -9.11 11.65 -3.51
CA VAL A 619 -10.31 11.57 -4.36
C VAL A 619 -10.05 12.34 -5.66
N VAL A 620 -10.39 11.77 -6.81
CA VAL A 620 -10.26 12.45 -8.10
C VAL A 620 -11.46 13.36 -8.31
N LEU A 621 -11.22 14.65 -8.55
CA LEU A 621 -12.26 15.66 -8.77
C LEU A 621 -12.45 16.02 -10.25
N GLY A 622 -11.43 15.85 -11.07
CA GLY A 622 -11.45 16.33 -12.45
C GLY A 622 -10.36 15.71 -13.32
N ARG A 623 -10.30 16.18 -14.56
CA ARG A 623 -9.37 15.74 -15.61
C ARG A 623 -8.78 16.96 -16.29
N LEU A 624 -7.54 16.82 -16.78
CA LEU A 624 -6.86 17.87 -17.54
C LEU A 624 -6.38 17.32 -18.88
N PHE A 625 -6.38 18.18 -19.89
CA PHE A 625 -5.61 17.96 -21.10
C PHE A 625 -4.20 18.50 -20.90
N ASN A 626 -3.22 17.90 -21.58
CA ASN A 626 -1.83 18.32 -21.56
C ASN A 626 -1.19 18.16 -22.95
N ALA A 627 0.12 18.34 -23.06
CA ALA A 627 0.83 18.32 -24.33
C ALA A 627 0.76 16.95 -25.04
N GLU A 628 0.55 15.86 -24.31
CA GLU A 628 0.39 14.51 -24.86
C GLU A 628 -1.08 14.15 -25.08
N GLN A 629 -1.95 14.58 -24.16
CA GLN A 629 -3.39 14.38 -24.18
C GLN A 629 -4.05 15.69 -24.61
N LEU A 630 -4.01 16.00 -25.91
CA LEU A 630 -4.62 17.21 -26.45
C LEU A 630 -6.17 17.14 -26.43
N PRO A 631 -6.85 18.29 -26.39
CA PRO A 631 -8.29 18.37 -26.63
C PRO A 631 -8.70 17.70 -27.95
N PRO A 632 -9.90 17.11 -28.05
CA PRO A 632 -10.33 16.34 -29.22
C PRO A 632 -10.52 17.18 -30.49
N ARG A 633 -10.60 18.50 -30.37
CA ARG A 633 -10.66 19.45 -31.48
C ARG A 633 -9.49 20.42 -31.37
N SER A 634 -8.93 20.81 -32.51
CA SER A 634 -7.78 21.71 -32.59
C SER A 634 -8.15 23.09 -32.01
N LEU A 635 -7.56 23.43 -30.86
CA LEU A 635 -7.70 24.75 -30.25
C LEU A 635 -6.49 25.63 -30.61
N PRO A 636 -6.68 26.95 -30.81
CA PRO A 636 -7.91 27.73 -30.57
C PRO A 636 -8.94 27.73 -31.71
N ASP A 637 -8.65 27.13 -32.88
CA ASP A 637 -9.49 27.24 -34.09
C ASP A 637 -10.93 26.70 -33.94
N ALA A 638 -11.12 25.74 -33.03
CA ALA A 638 -12.43 25.15 -32.70
C ALA A 638 -12.98 25.63 -31.35
N ALA A 639 -12.68 26.86 -30.93
CA ALA A 639 -13.15 27.42 -29.65
C ALA A 639 -14.69 27.54 -29.52
N ASP A 640 -15.41 27.46 -30.64
CA ASP A 640 -16.87 27.47 -30.75
C ASP A 640 -17.48 26.07 -30.83
N VAL A 641 -16.71 25.02 -30.56
CA VAL A 641 -17.17 23.62 -30.57
C VAL A 641 -17.10 23.03 -29.16
N MET A 642 -18.19 22.43 -28.71
CA MET A 642 -18.30 21.71 -27.43
C MET A 642 -18.92 20.32 -27.60
N GLY A 643 -18.68 19.42 -26.65
CA GLY A 643 -19.34 18.12 -26.63
C GLY A 643 -18.48 16.98 -26.10
N PHE A 644 -18.88 15.75 -26.46
CA PHE A 644 -18.24 14.51 -26.03
C PHE A 644 -17.70 13.77 -27.23
N VAL A 645 -16.43 13.38 -27.16
CA VAL A 645 -15.78 12.50 -28.15
C VAL A 645 -15.17 11.32 -27.38
N SER A 646 -15.58 10.11 -27.75
CA SER A 646 -15.06 8.88 -27.16
C SER A 646 -13.90 8.32 -28.00
N ARG A 647 -13.37 7.16 -27.61
CA ARG A 647 -12.40 6.41 -28.41
C ARG A 647 -12.64 4.92 -28.22
N SER A 648 -12.70 4.17 -29.31
CA SER A 648 -12.82 2.71 -29.26
C SER A 648 -11.71 2.12 -28.39
N THR A 649 -12.03 1.06 -27.63
CA THR A 649 -11.12 0.42 -26.69
C THR A 649 -11.39 -1.08 -26.67
N PRO A 650 -10.35 -1.94 -26.58
CA PRO A 650 -8.92 -1.59 -26.64
C PRO A 650 -8.44 -1.33 -28.07
N GLY A 651 -7.28 -0.67 -28.24
CA GLY A 651 -6.56 -0.53 -29.51
C GLY A 651 -6.95 0.69 -30.35
N GLY A 652 -7.97 1.47 -29.96
CA GLY A 652 -8.40 2.65 -30.71
C GLY A 652 -9.07 2.29 -32.04
N GLY A 653 -8.81 3.10 -33.08
CA GLY A 653 -9.30 2.88 -34.46
C GLY A 653 -10.68 3.46 -34.78
N GLY A 654 -11.38 4.06 -33.82
CA GLY A 654 -12.70 4.67 -34.03
C GLY A 654 -13.17 5.50 -32.84
N PHE A 655 -14.32 6.17 -32.99
CA PHE A 655 -14.91 7.02 -31.95
C PHE A 655 -16.41 7.20 -32.11
N CYS A 656 -17.13 7.42 -31.01
CA CYS A 656 -18.48 7.96 -31.03
C CYS A 656 -18.44 9.41 -30.58
N GLU A 657 -19.34 10.25 -31.08
CA GLU A 657 -19.38 11.66 -30.68
C GLU A 657 -20.79 12.26 -30.65
N MET A 658 -20.92 13.26 -29.77
CA MET A 658 -21.99 14.24 -29.78
C MET A 658 -21.36 15.61 -29.60
N THR A 659 -21.43 16.44 -30.63
CA THR A 659 -20.81 17.78 -30.61
C THR A 659 -21.79 18.85 -31.08
N ILE A 660 -21.59 20.06 -30.58
CA ILE A 660 -22.34 21.27 -30.91
C ILE A 660 -21.33 22.33 -31.35
N CYS A 661 -21.53 22.88 -32.54
CA CYS A 661 -20.81 24.04 -33.07
C CYS A 661 -21.73 25.26 -32.95
N ASP A 662 -21.28 26.28 -32.22
CA ASP A 662 -22.02 27.53 -31.99
C ASP A 662 -21.58 28.66 -32.95
N ARG A 663 -20.83 28.32 -34.01
CA ARG A 663 -20.41 29.30 -35.01
C ARG A 663 -21.64 29.90 -35.70
N LYS A 664 -21.84 31.20 -35.51
CA LYS A 664 -22.99 31.92 -36.09
C LYS A 664 -23.10 31.71 -37.60
N GLY A 665 -24.25 31.23 -38.06
CA GLY A 665 -24.54 30.93 -39.47
C GLY A 665 -23.93 29.62 -39.99
N GLN A 666 -23.24 28.87 -39.13
CA GLN A 666 -22.65 27.56 -39.39
C GLN A 666 -22.91 26.62 -38.19
N GLU A 667 -24.01 26.84 -37.48
CA GLU A 667 -24.38 26.05 -36.31
C GLU A 667 -24.63 24.59 -36.71
N LEU A 668 -24.13 23.66 -35.90
CA LEU A 668 -24.22 22.23 -36.20
C LEU A 668 -24.34 21.43 -34.90
N ILE A 669 -25.29 20.49 -34.87
CA ILE A 669 -25.26 19.37 -33.93
C ILE A 669 -24.80 18.14 -34.73
N ASN A 670 -23.70 17.52 -34.32
CA ASN A 670 -23.20 16.30 -34.95
C ASN A 670 -23.32 15.11 -34.01
N LEU A 671 -23.89 14.02 -34.52
CA LEU A 671 -24.02 12.74 -33.85
C LEU A 671 -23.34 11.67 -34.70
N HIS A 672 -22.26 11.07 -34.18
CA HIS A 672 -21.52 10.02 -34.85
C HIS A 672 -21.51 8.76 -34.00
N SER A 673 -21.86 7.61 -34.58
CA SER A 673 -21.60 6.31 -33.99
C SER A 673 -20.59 5.54 -34.84
N GLN A 674 -19.57 4.99 -34.19
CA GLN A 674 -18.57 4.17 -34.86
C GLN A 674 -19.14 2.86 -35.43
N LYS A 675 -20.25 2.37 -34.86
CA LYS A 675 -20.84 1.09 -35.22
C LYS A 675 -22.37 1.20 -35.20
N ASP A 676 -23.00 0.70 -34.14
CA ASP A 676 -24.45 0.63 -34.05
C ASP A 676 -25.00 1.93 -33.43
N MET A 677 -26.12 2.44 -33.94
CA MET A 677 -26.90 3.50 -33.30
C MET A 677 -28.33 3.00 -33.13
N ALA A 678 -28.77 2.91 -31.87
CA ALA A 678 -30.12 2.49 -31.51
C ALA A 678 -30.86 3.65 -30.83
N ILE A 679 -32.11 3.87 -31.24
CA ILE A 679 -32.99 4.91 -30.68
C ILE A 679 -34.29 4.23 -30.27
N THR A 680 -34.69 4.40 -29.02
CA THR A 680 -35.94 3.86 -28.48
C THR A 680 -36.71 5.00 -27.83
N VAL A 681 -37.95 5.23 -28.28
CA VAL A 681 -38.87 6.23 -27.73
C VAL A 681 -40.11 5.50 -27.23
N GLN A 682 -40.45 5.70 -25.95
CA GLN A 682 -41.54 4.96 -25.29
C GLN A 682 -42.94 5.55 -25.54
N ASP A 683 -43.00 6.77 -26.06
CA ASP A 683 -44.26 7.48 -26.31
C ASP A 683 -44.25 8.11 -27.70
N SER A 684 -43.90 9.40 -27.80
CA SER A 684 -44.00 10.16 -29.05
C SER A 684 -42.64 10.68 -29.52
N GLU A 685 -42.36 10.55 -30.82
CA GLU A 685 -41.21 11.15 -31.50
C GLU A 685 -41.69 12.16 -32.56
N ALA A 686 -41.06 13.33 -32.63
CA ALA A 686 -41.36 14.36 -33.61
C ALA A 686 -40.08 14.88 -34.27
N HIS A 687 -40.12 15.11 -35.59
CA HIS A 687 -38.99 15.62 -36.35
C HIS A 687 -39.44 16.73 -37.30
N VAL A 688 -38.96 17.95 -37.10
CA VAL A 688 -39.35 19.14 -37.87
C VAL A 688 -38.12 19.84 -38.44
N VAL A 689 -38.06 19.96 -39.77
CA VAL A 689 -37.06 20.78 -40.48
C VAL A 689 -37.77 22.01 -41.01
N VAL A 690 -37.54 23.17 -40.39
CA VAL A 690 -38.24 24.42 -40.72
C VAL A 690 -37.81 24.98 -42.08
N LYS A 691 -36.52 24.86 -42.40
CA LYS A 691 -35.92 25.36 -43.64
C LYS A 691 -34.76 24.44 -44.04
N GLY A 692 -34.60 24.24 -45.35
CA GLY A 692 -33.54 23.40 -45.91
C GLY A 692 -34.04 22.01 -46.31
N ASN A 693 -33.13 21.05 -46.35
CA ASN A 693 -33.37 19.71 -46.87
C ASN A 693 -33.24 18.66 -45.76
N ARG A 694 -34.02 17.58 -45.85
CA ARG A 694 -33.79 16.34 -45.11
C ARG A 694 -33.32 15.28 -46.09
N GLN A 695 -32.15 14.69 -45.82
CA GLN A 695 -31.60 13.60 -46.63
C GLN A 695 -31.39 12.37 -45.74
N ILE A 696 -31.78 11.20 -46.25
CA ILE A 696 -31.53 9.90 -45.64
C ILE A 696 -30.83 9.06 -46.70
N ALA A 697 -29.70 8.45 -46.36
CA ALA A 697 -28.93 7.61 -47.26
C ALA A 697 -28.54 6.31 -46.55
N LEU A 698 -28.90 5.18 -47.14
CA LEU A 698 -28.42 3.85 -46.77
C LEU A 698 -27.59 3.32 -47.95
N ASN A 699 -26.28 3.26 -47.77
CA ASN A 699 -25.36 2.87 -48.85
C ASN A 699 -25.36 1.36 -49.09
N THR A 700 -25.54 0.58 -48.03
CA THR A 700 -25.52 -0.89 -48.05
C THR A 700 -26.49 -1.43 -47.01
N GLY A 701 -27.12 -2.57 -47.31
CA GLY A 701 -28.10 -3.22 -46.43
C GLY A 701 -29.54 -2.81 -46.73
N ASP A 702 -30.42 -3.06 -45.77
CA ASP A 702 -31.88 -2.93 -45.94
C ASP A 702 -32.48 -1.88 -45.01
N GLU A 703 -33.47 -1.13 -45.50
CA GLU A 703 -34.35 -0.27 -44.69
C GLU A 703 -35.71 -0.96 -44.53
N SER A 704 -36.20 -1.06 -43.30
CA SER A 704 -37.55 -1.58 -43.02
C SER A 704 -38.35 -0.59 -42.19
N LYS A 705 -39.65 -0.49 -42.48
CA LYS A 705 -40.62 0.31 -41.72
C LYS A 705 -41.79 -0.57 -41.35
N ASN A 706 -42.02 -0.72 -40.05
CA ASN A 706 -43.12 -1.52 -39.53
C ASN A 706 -44.00 -0.66 -38.62
N ILE A 707 -45.26 -0.54 -38.98
CA ILE A 707 -46.30 0.10 -38.17
C ILE A 707 -47.29 -0.99 -37.83
N ALA A 708 -47.11 -1.60 -36.66
CA ALA A 708 -47.93 -2.73 -36.23
C ALA A 708 -49.40 -2.33 -36.03
N GLN A 709 -49.63 -1.11 -35.54
CA GLN A 709 -50.94 -0.51 -35.35
C GLN A 709 -50.89 0.97 -35.74
N GLY A 710 -51.94 1.45 -36.42
CA GLY A 710 -52.03 2.83 -36.89
C GLY A 710 -51.94 2.94 -38.41
N SER A 711 -51.53 4.12 -38.89
CA SER A 711 -51.48 4.44 -40.33
C SER A 711 -50.18 5.15 -40.70
N LEU A 712 -49.78 5.02 -41.96
CA LEU A 712 -48.75 5.86 -42.57
C LEU A 712 -49.43 6.85 -43.51
N SER A 713 -49.25 8.14 -43.27
CA SER A 713 -49.75 9.21 -44.13
C SER A 713 -48.60 10.07 -44.62
N GLU A 714 -48.58 10.38 -45.91
CA GLU A 714 -47.61 11.26 -46.53
C GLU A 714 -48.32 12.33 -47.35
N THR A 715 -47.97 13.60 -47.12
CA THR A 715 -48.48 14.73 -47.91
C THR A 715 -47.32 15.42 -48.60
N ILE A 716 -47.27 15.36 -49.93
CA ILE A 716 -46.20 15.93 -50.74
C ILE A 716 -46.78 16.99 -51.68
N ALA A 717 -46.35 18.24 -51.53
CA ALA A 717 -46.90 19.37 -52.28
C ALA A 717 -46.51 19.39 -53.78
N LYS A 718 -45.40 18.75 -54.13
CA LYS A 718 -44.89 18.69 -55.52
C LYS A 718 -44.86 17.25 -56.03
N LYS A 719 -43.68 16.65 -56.13
CA LYS A 719 -43.48 15.33 -56.76
C LYS A 719 -43.19 14.26 -55.71
N ARG A 720 -43.94 13.15 -55.74
CA ARG A 720 -43.56 11.87 -55.12
C ARG A 720 -42.99 10.95 -56.22
N SER A 721 -41.81 10.39 -56.02
CA SER A 721 -41.12 9.54 -57.01
C SER A 721 -40.56 8.30 -56.33
N THR A 722 -40.72 7.14 -56.95
CA THR A 722 -40.17 5.87 -56.47
C THR A 722 -39.46 5.17 -57.62
N GLN A 723 -38.25 4.69 -57.38
CA GLN A 723 -37.46 3.92 -58.35
C GLN A 723 -36.84 2.73 -57.62
N ALA A 724 -37.07 1.53 -58.15
CA ALA A 724 -36.49 0.27 -57.67
C ALA A 724 -36.46 -0.74 -58.82
N ASN A 725 -35.61 -1.75 -58.71
CA ASN A 725 -35.62 -2.88 -59.66
C ASN A 725 -36.96 -3.63 -59.62
N THR A 726 -37.53 -3.79 -58.42
CA THR A 726 -38.85 -4.40 -58.20
C THR A 726 -39.64 -3.51 -57.26
N VAL A 727 -40.87 -3.16 -57.65
CA VAL A 727 -41.84 -2.47 -56.79
C VAL A 727 -43.01 -3.42 -56.54
N GLN A 728 -43.17 -3.85 -55.29
CA GLN A 728 -44.28 -4.69 -54.87
C GLN A 728 -45.22 -3.89 -53.98
N VAL A 729 -46.49 -3.80 -54.37
CA VAL A 729 -47.54 -3.18 -53.56
C VAL A 729 -48.63 -4.22 -53.31
N THR A 730 -48.94 -4.44 -52.04
CA THR A 730 -49.98 -5.39 -51.63
C THR A 730 -50.86 -4.72 -50.60
N ALA A 731 -52.15 -4.56 -50.92
CA ALA A 731 -53.16 -4.26 -49.92
C ALA A 731 -53.72 -5.58 -49.41
N LYS A 732 -53.41 -5.93 -48.17
CA LYS A 732 -53.85 -7.18 -47.54
C LYS A 732 -55.07 -6.89 -46.69
N GLY A 733 -56.17 -7.61 -46.93
CA GLY A 733 -57.32 -7.59 -46.03
C GLY A 733 -57.05 -8.34 -44.72
N GLY A 734 -57.72 -7.95 -43.65
CA GLY A 734 -57.58 -8.59 -42.34
C GLY A 734 -58.43 -7.93 -41.26
N ALA A 735 -57.99 -8.04 -40.00
CA ALA A 735 -58.70 -7.49 -38.85
C ALA A 735 -58.92 -5.96 -38.91
N ALA A 736 -58.07 -5.24 -39.66
CA ALA A 736 -58.19 -3.80 -39.87
C ALA A 736 -59.11 -3.41 -41.06
N GLY A 737 -59.75 -4.37 -41.72
CA GLY A 737 -60.64 -4.14 -42.86
C GLY A 737 -60.16 -4.76 -44.18
N PRO A 738 -60.85 -4.47 -45.30
CA PRO A 738 -60.49 -4.99 -46.61
C PRO A 738 -59.16 -4.42 -47.11
N GLY A 739 -58.43 -5.23 -47.89
CA GLY A 739 -57.21 -4.80 -48.56
C GLY A 739 -57.56 -4.06 -49.84
N THR A 740 -57.59 -2.74 -49.81
CA THR A 740 -57.91 -1.90 -50.97
C THR A 740 -56.70 -1.09 -51.43
N GLN A 741 -56.42 -1.11 -52.74
CA GLN A 741 -55.53 -0.13 -53.39
C GLN A 741 -56.39 0.88 -54.16
N LEU A 742 -56.33 2.15 -53.76
CA LEU A 742 -57.05 3.25 -54.40
C LEU A 742 -56.06 4.17 -55.11
N TYR A 743 -56.29 4.42 -56.39
CA TYR A 743 -55.56 5.40 -57.19
C TYR A 743 -56.55 6.43 -57.73
N GLU A 744 -56.53 7.63 -57.16
CA GLU A 744 -57.34 8.76 -57.61
C GLU A 744 -56.42 9.87 -58.11
N ALA A 745 -56.67 10.35 -59.31
CA ALA A 745 -55.96 11.47 -59.90
C ALA A 745 -56.96 12.43 -60.55
N THR A 746 -56.72 13.73 -60.40
CA THR A 746 -57.60 14.76 -60.97
C THR A 746 -57.48 14.83 -62.48
N ASP A 747 -56.28 14.63 -63.05
CA ASP A 747 -56.03 14.88 -64.47
C ASP A 747 -55.77 13.59 -65.29
N GLN A 748 -54.83 12.75 -64.85
CA GLN A 748 -54.43 11.55 -65.59
C GLN A 748 -53.83 10.46 -64.69
N VAL A 749 -54.14 9.19 -64.98
CA VAL A 749 -53.43 8.01 -64.48
C VAL A 749 -52.80 7.28 -65.67
N THR A 750 -51.55 6.83 -65.55
CA THR A 750 -50.87 6.10 -66.64
C THR A 750 -50.03 4.95 -66.10
N HIS A 751 -50.27 3.76 -66.63
CA HIS A 751 -49.42 2.59 -66.46
C HIS A 751 -48.69 2.32 -67.78
N ARG A 752 -47.37 2.17 -67.78
CA ARG A 752 -46.56 1.99 -68.99
C ARG A 752 -45.51 0.90 -68.79
N VAL A 753 -45.34 0.06 -69.80
CA VAL A 753 -44.29 -0.96 -69.91
C VAL A 753 -43.76 -0.95 -71.34
N GLY A 754 -42.57 -0.39 -71.58
CA GLY A 754 -42.02 -0.22 -72.93
C GLY A 754 -43.00 0.52 -73.87
N ASP A 755 -43.34 -0.12 -74.99
CA ASP A 755 -44.31 0.37 -75.98
C ASP A 755 -45.78 0.18 -75.57
N GLY A 756 -46.04 -0.55 -74.48
CA GLY A 756 -47.37 -0.77 -73.91
C GLY A 756 -47.77 0.31 -72.92
N SER A 757 -49.03 0.77 -72.97
CA SER A 757 -49.57 1.70 -71.97
C SER A 757 -51.09 1.60 -71.78
N ILE A 758 -51.53 1.90 -70.57
CA ILE A 758 -52.93 2.16 -70.22
C ILE A 758 -52.99 3.57 -69.65
N THR A 759 -53.74 4.45 -70.29
CA THR A 759 -53.88 5.87 -69.90
C THR A 759 -55.34 6.18 -69.65
N MET A 760 -55.66 6.67 -68.45
CA MET A 760 -57.00 7.15 -68.10
C MET A 760 -56.93 8.67 -67.90
N THR A 761 -57.84 9.39 -68.55
CA THR A 761 -58.01 10.84 -68.45
C THR A 761 -59.46 11.17 -68.05
N LYS A 762 -59.78 12.44 -67.84
CA LYS A 762 -61.17 12.89 -67.60
C LYS A 762 -62.15 12.50 -68.72
N THR A 763 -61.66 12.25 -69.93
CA THR A 763 -62.50 12.09 -71.13
C THR A 763 -62.46 10.69 -71.74
N ASN A 764 -61.41 9.91 -71.48
CA ASN A 764 -61.22 8.60 -72.11
C ASN A 764 -60.29 7.66 -71.32
N ILE A 765 -60.34 6.38 -71.70
CA ILE A 765 -59.37 5.34 -71.34
C ILE A 765 -58.75 4.80 -72.62
N VAL A 766 -57.43 4.85 -72.74
CA VAL A 766 -56.68 4.37 -73.91
C VAL A 766 -55.74 3.24 -73.51
N ILE A 767 -55.88 2.09 -74.15
CA ILE A 767 -54.94 0.96 -74.07
C ILE A 767 -54.16 0.92 -75.37
N LYS A 768 -52.83 0.99 -75.33
CA LYS A 768 -51.97 1.06 -76.52
C LYS A 768 -50.81 0.08 -76.41
N PHE A 769 -50.44 -0.56 -77.53
CA PHE A 769 -49.20 -1.31 -77.68
C PHE A 769 -48.63 -1.07 -79.08
N GLY A 770 -47.52 -0.34 -79.18
CA GLY A 770 -46.96 0.06 -80.47
C GLY A 770 -47.97 0.84 -81.33
N PRO A 771 -48.26 0.42 -82.58
CA PRO A 771 -49.23 1.10 -83.45
C PRO A 771 -50.70 0.77 -83.13
N SER A 772 -50.98 -0.22 -82.29
CA SER A 772 -52.35 -0.67 -81.98
C SER A 772 -52.92 0.03 -80.74
N SER A 773 -54.18 0.44 -80.76
CA SER A 773 -54.87 1.07 -79.63
C SER A 773 -56.36 0.76 -79.53
N ILE A 774 -56.88 0.76 -78.29
CA ILE A 774 -58.30 0.73 -77.94
C ILE A 774 -58.60 1.98 -77.12
N THR A 775 -59.55 2.81 -77.57
CA THR A 775 -59.95 4.05 -76.89
C THR A 775 -61.43 3.97 -76.48
N LEU A 776 -61.70 4.07 -75.18
CA LEU A 776 -63.04 4.17 -74.61
C LEU A 776 -63.33 5.63 -74.26
N SER A 777 -64.43 6.19 -74.75
CA SER A 777 -64.85 7.56 -74.44
C SER A 777 -66.38 7.66 -74.38
N ALA A 778 -66.92 8.83 -74.02
CA ALA A 778 -68.36 9.09 -74.09
C ALA A 778 -68.97 8.89 -75.49
N ASN A 779 -68.13 8.96 -76.54
CA ASN A 779 -68.56 8.77 -77.93
C ASN A 779 -68.55 7.29 -78.38
N GLY A 780 -68.06 6.36 -77.55
CA GLY A 780 -67.98 4.93 -77.87
C GLY A 780 -66.57 4.33 -77.73
N ILE A 781 -66.39 3.13 -78.29
CA ILE A 781 -65.14 2.36 -78.29
C ILE A 781 -64.54 2.36 -79.69
N PHE A 782 -63.31 2.87 -79.82
CA PHE A 782 -62.55 2.91 -81.07
C PHE A 782 -61.36 1.94 -80.99
N ILE A 783 -61.16 1.14 -82.05
CA ILE A 783 -60.07 0.15 -82.13
C ILE A 783 -59.30 0.43 -83.41
N ASP A 784 -58.01 0.75 -83.27
CA ASP A 784 -57.11 1.09 -84.37
C ASP A 784 -55.88 0.17 -84.31
N GLY A 785 -55.48 -0.38 -85.46
CA GLY A 785 -54.27 -1.21 -85.56
C GLY A 785 -54.08 -1.81 -86.95
N PRO A 786 -52.88 -2.35 -87.26
CA PRO A 786 -52.58 -2.89 -88.59
C PRO A 786 -53.49 -4.06 -89.01
N VAL A 787 -53.91 -4.88 -88.05
CA VAL A 787 -54.84 -5.99 -88.24
C VAL A 787 -55.78 -6.04 -87.03
N ILE A 788 -57.09 -6.03 -87.29
CA ILE A 788 -58.12 -6.11 -86.24
C ILE A 788 -58.85 -7.45 -86.39
N HIS A 789 -58.81 -8.27 -85.34
CA HIS A 789 -59.56 -9.52 -85.26
C HIS A 789 -60.58 -9.42 -84.14
N LEU A 790 -61.86 -9.50 -84.50
CA LEU A 790 -62.98 -9.50 -83.56
C LEU A 790 -63.56 -10.92 -83.55
N ASN A 791 -63.52 -11.59 -82.40
CA ASN A 791 -64.07 -12.94 -82.19
C ASN A 791 -63.48 -14.06 -83.09
N LYS A 792 -62.19 -14.00 -83.45
CA LYS A 792 -61.61 -14.88 -84.49
C LYS A 792 -61.38 -16.35 -84.05
N ASP A 793 -61.28 -16.66 -82.75
CA ASP A 793 -61.05 -18.03 -82.27
C ASP A 793 -62.05 -18.43 -81.15
N LYS A 794 -63.18 -19.01 -81.58
CA LYS A 794 -63.91 -20.06 -80.84
C LYS A 794 -63.87 -21.32 -81.70
N GLY A 795 -62.77 -22.05 -81.62
CA GLY A 795 -62.56 -23.37 -82.20
C GLY A 795 -61.76 -24.21 -81.22
#